data_AF-A0AAU2QK03-F1
#
_entry.id   AF-A0AAU2QK03-F1
#
_cell.length_a   1.000
_cell.length_b   1.000
_cell.length_c   1.000
_cell.angle_alpha   90.00
_cell.angle_beta   90.00
_cell.angle_gamma   90.00
#
_symmetry.space_group_name_H-M   'P 1'
#
loop_
_entity.id
_entity.type
_entity.pdbx_description
1 polymer ?
#
loop_
_entity_poly.entity_id
_entity_poly.type
_entity_poly.pdbx_seq_one_letter_code
_entity_poly.pdbx_strand_id
1 'polypeptide(L)'
;MSPRRSRAYRPISLRRRAWLTAGAVVLSGAGIVTYAMADQGAQSDGKAVSRKPAIHTLKLQSEGAGRKGLAKRGTERFSAVLLTWDDAEAKAKGRPEVRTRDLETGKWSGWQKLTVDPSQADGAEGERAALRGGTESLWTGDSDGVEVRVVNADGTEAGGQPAGMDVKLLDPGTDPRDSGVSAASAEPAEPAEPAAFVAETTTPEASPSESVSPSVSESASESASASASASATPTDSASPSPTETTTASPSPSPTSTVPAPRPSTVVKPPVITQAEWGASTDYDGTPGYGAEIKAAVIHHTGMDSDNTLSCANSRARMRSIQQEHFARGYYDIGYNFVVDKCGQIFEGRSGGMDLPVIGAHDIGFNTNTVGISYIGNYESAKPSKAALDSIARIVAWKFGMYGIDPTGKVTLVSGSDAGVDGNKVAKGSSITLPRVFGHRDTNATACPGANLYSKLSRIAALAKTPGISHALATSDYNRDGVTDLVAGVPKANAVRIVPGSVDGPVTAAKVSLTQSSPGVPGSSESGDAFGTSTAWGDVNGDGYADLAIGAPGEDDTSGNADRGQVTVMYGPALNTGFSYTTSGVTAAGAKLGSTVTVGDFDGDGKADVFAAGAGKGGSYNVRITGGKTTYGTLTTATGSVAYLDAATGDFNRDGYADVALNYRDTGGIGRVVRFAGSATGLTKAGVISVKGGRSIAAGDVNGNGYDDIVIGQPVASESGGKSGGQITMVPGTSTGFTTTGMTTIHQDTASVPGGNESGDAFGSSVSVGDYNADGYADALAGAPGEDLVRDGVNRTNAGNAILVKGGSAGLTGTGSIAVSQDTSGIPGSTETDDRFGSTVSLSDLSGYGRADLTFGADNEDGGDGILLHLPSNSTGLGYTEAAIYSKTTLATPTDARLGQTLTP
;
A
#
# COMPACT_ATOMS: atom_id res chain seq x y z
N MET A 1 -36.96 48.04 1.98
CA MET A 1 -38.37 47.79 2.35
C MET A 1 -38.46 46.50 3.16
N SER A 2 -39.37 46.41 4.12
CA SER A 2 -39.80 45.14 4.76
C SER A 2 -40.93 44.50 3.90
N PRO A 3 -41.50 43.30 4.18
CA PRO A 3 -41.19 42.33 5.25
C PRO A 3 -41.21 40.82 4.85
N ARG A 4 -40.76 39.97 5.80
CA ARG A 4 -41.27 38.61 6.18
C ARG A 4 -42.21 37.84 5.22
N ARG A 5 -41.97 36.52 5.06
CA ARG A 5 -42.73 35.44 5.75
C ARG A 5 -42.20 34.01 5.48
N SER A 6 -42.58 33.08 6.35
CA SER A 6 -42.23 31.66 6.39
C SER A 6 -43.38 30.73 5.94
N ARG A 7 -43.02 29.51 5.51
CA ARG A 7 -43.74 28.20 5.61
C ARG A 7 -42.97 27.19 4.73
N ALA A 8 -42.46 26.05 5.21
CA ALA A 8 -43.14 24.89 5.80
C ALA A 8 -44.05 24.17 4.79
N TYR A 9 -43.66 22.97 4.36
CA TYR A 9 -44.46 22.04 3.57
C TYR A 9 -44.43 20.63 4.19
N ARG A 10 -45.57 19.94 4.23
CA ARG A 10 -45.72 18.54 4.69
C ARG A 10 -46.38 17.71 3.56
N PRO A 11 -46.24 16.37 3.56
CA PRO A 11 -46.35 15.56 2.34
C PRO A 11 -47.74 14.96 2.06
N ILE A 12 -47.96 14.57 0.80
CA ILE A 12 -49.10 13.80 0.24
C ILE A 12 -48.57 13.05 -1.00
N SER A 13 -49.03 11.88 -1.46
CA SER A 13 -49.40 10.58 -0.85
C SER A 13 -49.53 9.55 -1.99
N LEU A 14 -49.59 8.24 -1.71
CA LEU A 14 -49.71 7.21 -2.76
C LEU A 14 -51.12 7.16 -3.40
N ARG A 15 -51.19 6.87 -4.73
CA ARG A 15 -51.75 5.59 -5.26
C ARG A 15 -51.96 5.53 -6.80
N ARG A 16 -51.57 4.36 -7.35
CA ARG A 16 -52.20 3.59 -8.46
C ARG A 16 -52.38 4.24 -9.85
N ARG A 17 -51.88 3.52 -10.85
CA ARG A 17 -52.72 2.96 -11.95
C ARG A 17 -52.17 1.58 -12.34
N ALA A 18 -53.09 0.68 -12.69
CA ALA A 18 -52.80 -0.66 -13.20
C ALA A 18 -53.50 -0.82 -14.56
N TRP A 19 -53.01 -1.70 -15.41
CA TRP A 19 -53.75 -2.20 -16.58
C TRP A 19 -53.67 -3.73 -16.64
N LEU A 20 -54.80 -4.34 -16.98
CA LEU A 20 -55.00 -5.77 -17.16
C LEU A 20 -55.01 -6.08 -18.66
N THR A 21 -54.50 -7.24 -19.05
CA THR A 21 -55.10 -8.07 -20.10
C THR A 21 -55.10 -9.53 -19.62
N ALA A 22 -56.06 -10.32 -20.09
CA ALA A 22 -56.40 -11.62 -19.51
C ALA A 22 -56.69 -12.67 -20.59
N GLY A 23 -56.54 -13.95 -20.22
CA GLY A 23 -56.97 -15.11 -21.00
C GLY A 23 -55.93 -16.23 -21.01
N ALA A 24 -56.28 -17.52 -20.98
CA ALA A 24 -57.53 -18.15 -20.56
C ALA A 24 -57.22 -19.61 -20.15
N VAL A 25 -58.00 -20.19 -19.23
CA VAL A 25 -57.77 -21.55 -18.72
C VAL A 25 -58.51 -22.60 -19.55
N VAL A 26 -57.85 -23.70 -19.89
CA VAL A 26 -58.49 -24.99 -20.21
C VAL A 26 -57.74 -26.12 -19.48
N LEU A 27 -58.50 -27.05 -18.90
CA LEU A 27 -58.03 -28.17 -18.07
C LEU A 27 -57.77 -29.44 -18.90
N SER A 28 -56.80 -30.27 -18.48
CA SER A 28 -56.96 -31.72 -18.14
C SER A 28 -55.68 -32.55 -18.35
N GLY A 29 -55.58 -33.68 -17.64
CA GLY A 29 -54.63 -34.76 -17.94
C GLY A 29 -53.55 -35.02 -16.89
N ALA A 30 -53.61 -36.17 -16.22
CA ALA A 30 -52.58 -36.65 -15.31
C ALA A 30 -51.66 -37.68 -16.00
N GLY A 31 -50.38 -37.74 -15.63
CA GLY A 31 -49.46 -38.80 -16.07
C GLY A 31 -47.99 -38.44 -15.89
N ILE A 32 -47.25 -39.23 -15.09
CA ILE A 32 -45.85 -39.00 -14.74
C ILE A 32 -44.92 -39.57 -15.83
N VAL A 33 -43.96 -38.78 -16.34
CA VAL A 33 -42.61 -39.26 -16.71
C VAL A 33 -41.59 -38.17 -16.36
N THR A 34 -40.53 -38.54 -15.65
CA THR A 34 -39.38 -37.69 -15.39
C THR A 34 -38.56 -37.41 -16.65
N TYR A 35 -38.38 -36.14 -17.01
CA TYR A 35 -37.27 -35.69 -17.85
C TYR A 35 -36.56 -34.52 -17.17
N ALA A 36 -35.23 -34.60 -17.12
CA ALA A 36 -34.40 -33.49 -16.67
C ALA A 36 -34.51 -32.35 -17.68
N MET A 37 -35.05 -31.21 -17.25
CA MET A 37 -34.83 -29.94 -17.93
C MET A 37 -33.58 -29.34 -17.32
N ALA A 38 -32.51 -29.28 -18.11
CA ALA A 38 -31.45 -28.32 -17.85
C ALA A 38 -32.07 -26.93 -18.06
N ASP A 39 -32.26 -26.18 -16.97
CA ASP A 39 -32.68 -24.79 -17.11
C ASP A 39 -31.52 -24.01 -17.74
N GLN A 40 -31.87 -23.14 -18.70
CA GLN A 40 -30.85 -22.54 -19.55
C GLN A 40 -30.05 -21.52 -18.76
N GLY A 41 -28.75 -21.44 -19.08
CA GLY A 41 -27.87 -20.44 -18.49
C GLY A 41 -28.45 -19.06 -18.71
N ALA A 42 -28.84 -18.39 -17.62
CA ALA A 42 -29.11 -16.98 -17.64
C ALA A 42 -27.79 -16.28 -17.97
N GLN A 43 -27.65 -15.86 -19.24
CA GLN A 43 -26.79 -14.74 -19.56
C GLN A 43 -27.31 -13.53 -18.79
N SER A 44 -26.73 -13.30 -17.61
CA SER A 44 -26.93 -12.06 -16.91
C SER A 44 -26.03 -11.01 -17.56
N ASP A 45 -26.62 -10.17 -18.40
CA ASP A 45 -26.17 -8.78 -18.60
C ASP A 45 -26.36 -8.03 -17.27
N GLY A 46 -25.57 -8.43 -16.28
CA GLY A 46 -25.72 -8.08 -14.89
C GLY A 46 -24.88 -6.86 -14.56
N LYS A 47 -25.45 -5.67 -14.69
CA LYS A 47 -24.95 -4.52 -13.93
C LYS A 47 -24.91 -4.93 -12.47
N ALA A 48 -23.72 -4.88 -11.85
CA ALA A 48 -23.53 -5.24 -10.45
C ALA A 48 -24.46 -4.37 -9.58
N VAL A 49 -25.54 -4.98 -9.07
CA VAL A 49 -26.47 -4.30 -8.17
C VAL A 49 -25.74 -4.12 -6.85
N SER A 50 -25.55 -2.87 -6.41
CA SER A 50 -24.92 -2.58 -5.11
C SER A 50 -25.65 -3.33 -3.99
N ARG A 51 -24.88 -4.10 -3.20
CA ARG A 51 -25.39 -4.95 -2.12
C ARG A 51 -24.88 -4.38 -0.80
N LYS A 52 -25.79 -4.10 0.14
CA LYS A 52 -25.39 -3.73 1.50
C LYS A 52 -24.80 -4.93 2.23
N PRO A 53 -23.87 -4.72 3.18
CA PRO A 53 -23.43 -5.79 4.06
C PRO A 53 -24.62 -6.39 4.85
N ALA A 54 -24.78 -7.71 4.85
CA ALA A 54 -25.85 -8.43 5.55
C ALA A 54 -25.37 -9.60 6.44
N ILE A 55 -26.20 -9.98 7.43
CA ILE A 55 -25.96 -11.14 8.32
C ILE A 55 -27.11 -12.14 8.16
N HIS A 56 -26.84 -13.29 7.57
CA HIS A 56 -27.83 -14.35 7.37
C HIS A 56 -27.73 -15.35 8.53
N THR A 57 -28.80 -15.53 9.31
CA THR A 57 -28.81 -16.44 10.46
C THR A 57 -29.44 -17.78 10.12
N LEU A 58 -28.70 -18.87 10.29
CA LEU A 58 -29.21 -20.24 10.15
C LEU A 58 -29.28 -20.94 11.51
N LYS A 59 -30.46 -21.43 11.85
CA LYS A 59 -30.69 -22.21 13.08
C LYS A 59 -30.00 -23.57 12.99
N LEU A 60 -29.23 -23.94 14.01
CA LEU A 60 -28.69 -25.30 14.14
C LEU A 60 -29.80 -26.28 14.55
N GLN A 61 -29.89 -27.40 13.83
CA GLN A 61 -30.84 -28.47 14.13
C GLN A 61 -30.50 -29.11 15.49
N SER A 62 -31.51 -29.31 16.33
CA SER A 62 -31.37 -30.06 17.58
C SER A 62 -31.54 -31.55 17.30
N GLU A 63 -30.48 -32.33 17.48
CA GLU A 63 -30.54 -33.78 17.42
C GLU A 63 -30.63 -34.41 18.82
N GLY A 64 -31.03 -35.70 18.85
CA GLY A 64 -31.06 -36.49 20.08
C GLY A 64 -29.72 -36.46 20.84
N ALA A 65 -29.81 -36.41 22.17
CA ALA A 65 -28.70 -36.09 23.10
C ALA A 65 -28.21 -34.62 23.06
N GLY A 66 -29.00 -33.69 22.51
CA GLY A 66 -28.69 -32.25 22.56
C GLY A 66 -27.54 -31.83 21.66
N ARG A 67 -27.25 -32.62 20.62
CA ARG A 67 -26.30 -32.26 19.56
C ARG A 67 -26.87 -31.14 18.71
N LYS A 68 -25.96 -30.31 18.18
CA LYS A 68 -26.28 -29.16 17.32
C LYS A 68 -25.42 -29.23 16.07
N GLY A 69 -26.06 -29.16 14.91
CA GLY A 69 -25.39 -29.22 13.61
C GLY A 69 -26.23 -28.60 12.50
N LEU A 70 -25.61 -28.46 11.34
CA LEU A 70 -26.25 -27.99 10.10
C LEU A 70 -25.78 -28.89 8.96
N ALA A 71 -26.68 -29.76 8.50
CA ALA A 71 -26.43 -30.60 7.34
C ALA A 71 -26.20 -29.77 6.07
N LYS A 72 -25.44 -30.36 5.14
CA LYS A 72 -24.99 -29.78 3.88
C LYS A 72 -26.13 -29.10 3.11
N ARG A 73 -26.05 -27.79 2.91
CA ARG A 73 -27.09 -27.03 2.18
C ARG A 73 -26.52 -25.84 1.40
N GLY A 74 -27.25 -25.44 0.35
CA GLY A 74 -27.05 -24.16 -0.31
C GLY A 74 -27.65 -23.00 0.48
N THR A 75 -27.13 -21.81 0.24
CA THR A 75 -27.44 -20.54 0.91
C THR A 75 -27.42 -19.37 -0.08
N GLU A 76 -27.73 -18.17 0.40
CA GLU A 76 -27.31 -16.93 -0.27
C GLU A 76 -25.78 -16.77 -0.16
N ARG A 77 -25.19 -15.88 -0.97
CA ARG A 77 -23.74 -15.60 -0.96
C ARG A 77 -23.29 -15.04 0.40
N PHE A 78 -22.16 -15.51 0.90
CA PHE A 78 -21.46 -14.97 2.06
C PHE A 78 -19.94 -15.09 1.86
N SER A 79 -19.15 -14.37 2.66
CA SER A 79 -17.68 -14.41 2.57
C SER A 79 -16.98 -14.69 3.91
N ALA A 80 -17.72 -14.73 5.02
CA ALA A 80 -17.24 -15.27 6.29
C ALA A 80 -18.35 -15.98 7.09
N VAL A 81 -17.95 -16.82 8.05
CA VAL A 81 -18.87 -17.62 8.89
C VAL A 81 -18.42 -17.68 10.35
N LEU A 82 -19.37 -17.55 11.28
CA LEU A 82 -19.17 -17.79 12.71
C LEU A 82 -20.38 -18.49 13.35
N LEU A 83 -20.20 -18.90 14.60
CA LEU A 83 -21.28 -19.36 15.49
C LEU A 83 -21.50 -18.34 16.61
N THR A 84 -22.75 -18.06 16.97
CA THR A 84 -23.05 -17.28 18.19
C THR A 84 -24.21 -17.88 19.00
N TRP A 85 -24.21 -17.66 20.31
CA TRP A 85 -25.17 -18.21 21.28
C TRP A 85 -25.60 -17.16 22.32
N ASP A 86 -26.66 -17.43 23.08
CA ASP A 86 -27.40 -16.40 23.83
C ASP A 86 -26.65 -15.85 25.06
N ASP A 87 -25.81 -16.66 25.70
CA ASP A 87 -25.09 -16.33 26.93
C ASP A 87 -23.59 -16.13 26.63
N ALA A 88 -23.07 -14.93 26.85
CA ALA A 88 -21.68 -14.58 26.59
C ALA A 88 -20.67 -15.39 27.42
N GLU A 89 -21.02 -15.78 28.66
CA GLU A 89 -20.14 -16.53 29.55
C GLU A 89 -20.18 -18.05 29.27
N ALA A 90 -21.21 -18.52 28.56
CA ALA A 90 -21.37 -19.93 28.23
C ALA A 90 -20.29 -20.43 27.25
N LYS A 91 -19.74 -21.61 27.52
CA LYS A 91 -18.69 -22.22 26.69
C LYS A 91 -19.27 -23.32 25.79
N ALA A 92 -18.91 -23.30 24.51
CA ALA A 92 -19.18 -24.39 23.58
C ALA A 92 -18.54 -25.69 24.08
N LYS A 93 -19.23 -26.83 23.92
CA LYS A 93 -18.75 -28.14 24.38
C LYS A 93 -18.22 -28.92 23.20
N GLY A 94 -16.90 -29.03 23.10
CA GLY A 94 -16.22 -29.56 21.92
C GLY A 94 -15.71 -28.44 21.01
N ARG A 95 -15.19 -28.82 19.84
CA ARG A 95 -14.65 -27.93 18.82
C ARG A 95 -15.71 -27.74 17.73
N PRO A 96 -16.20 -26.52 17.49
CA PRO A 96 -17.03 -26.25 16.33
C PRO A 96 -16.18 -26.30 15.06
N GLU A 97 -16.73 -26.93 14.03
CA GLU A 97 -16.10 -27.06 12.71
C GLU A 97 -17.12 -26.74 11.62
N VAL A 98 -16.63 -26.09 10.56
CA VAL A 98 -17.40 -25.70 9.38
C VAL A 98 -16.70 -26.21 8.13
N ARG A 99 -17.48 -26.48 7.08
CA ARG A 99 -16.98 -26.48 5.71
C ARG A 99 -17.95 -25.72 4.82
N THR A 100 -17.44 -25.06 3.80
CA THR A 100 -18.24 -24.24 2.88
C THR A 100 -18.14 -24.74 1.45
N ARG A 101 -19.08 -24.31 0.62
CA ARG A 101 -18.99 -24.43 -0.83
C ARG A 101 -18.53 -23.10 -1.39
N ASP A 102 -17.39 -23.12 -2.07
CA ASP A 102 -16.89 -22.03 -2.89
C ASP A 102 -17.89 -21.75 -4.04
N LEU A 103 -18.29 -20.49 -4.20
CA LEU A 103 -19.36 -20.06 -5.09
C LEU A 103 -18.99 -20.26 -6.58
N GLU A 104 -17.72 -20.05 -6.93
CA GLU A 104 -17.26 -20.09 -8.32
C GLU A 104 -17.00 -21.52 -8.80
N THR A 105 -16.20 -22.28 -8.06
CA THR A 105 -15.80 -23.64 -8.42
C THR A 105 -16.82 -24.70 -8.02
N GLY A 106 -17.78 -24.37 -7.14
CA GLY A 106 -18.75 -25.31 -6.57
C GLY A 106 -18.13 -26.38 -5.66
N LYS A 107 -16.83 -26.31 -5.36
CA LYS A 107 -16.10 -27.28 -4.54
C LYS A 107 -16.35 -27.03 -3.06
N TRP A 108 -16.32 -28.10 -2.28
CA TRP A 108 -16.44 -28.02 -0.82
C TRP A 108 -15.07 -28.03 -0.17
N SER A 109 -14.86 -27.16 0.82
CA SER A 109 -13.66 -27.16 1.64
C SER A 109 -13.56 -28.42 2.53
N GLY A 110 -12.36 -28.66 3.06
CA GLY A 110 -12.18 -29.56 4.19
C GLY A 110 -12.82 -28.98 5.46
N TRP A 111 -12.94 -29.79 6.51
CA TRP A 111 -13.40 -29.27 7.81
C TRP A 111 -12.39 -28.31 8.40
N GLN A 112 -12.84 -27.08 8.69
CA GLN A 112 -12.06 -25.99 9.29
C GLN A 112 -12.59 -25.72 10.70
N LYS A 113 -11.68 -25.53 11.66
CA LYS A 113 -12.00 -25.21 13.06
C LYS A 113 -12.49 -23.76 13.16
N LEU A 114 -13.53 -23.53 13.96
CA LEU A 114 -13.87 -22.22 14.49
C LEU A 114 -13.39 -22.12 15.95
N THR A 115 -12.54 -21.14 16.25
CA THR A 115 -12.05 -20.89 17.62
C THR A 115 -13.10 -20.12 18.40
N VAL A 116 -13.38 -20.52 19.64
CA VAL A 116 -14.25 -19.75 20.55
C VAL A 116 -13.52 -18.47 20.97
N ASP A 117 -14.17 -17.32 20.81
CA ASP A 117 -13.63 -16.02 21.23
C ASP A 117 -14.50 -15.41 22.35
N PRO A 118 -13.97 -15.29 23.59
CA PRO A 118 -14.64 -14.63 24.71
C PRO A 118 -14.97 -13.16 24.42
N SER A 119 -15.99 -12.62 25.09
CA SER A 119 -16.31 -11.19 24.95
C SER A 119 -15.17 -10.32 25.48
N GLN A 120 -14.82 -9.26 24.75
CA GLN A 120 -13.83 -8.26 25.15
C GLN A 120 -14.47 -6.91 25.52
N ALA A 121 -15.81 -6.84 25.50
CA ALA A 121 -16.57 -5.67 25.94
C ALA A 121 -16.68 -5.59 27.47
N ASP A 122 -16.48 -4.40 28.03
CA ASP A 122 -16.71 -4.11 29.46
C ASP A 122 -17.52 -2.82 29.66
N GLY A 123 -17.76 -2.47 30.94
CA GLY A 123 -18.59 -1.33 31.33
C GLY A 123 -19.99 -1.39 30.70
N ALA A 124 -20.47 -0.24 30.21
CA ALA A 124 -21.82 -0.12 29.65
C ALA A 124 -22.05 -0.92 28.36
N GLU A 125 -21.00 -1.36 27.65
CA GLU A 125 -21.13 -2.30 26.53
C GLU A 125 -21.16 -3.75 27.04
N GLY A 126 -20.29 -4.07 28.00
CA GLY A 126 -20.26 -5.34 28.75
C GLY A 126 -21.55 -5.69 29.50
N GLU A 127 -22.31 -4.69 29.94
CA GLU A 127 -23.58 -4.88 30.68
C GLU A 127 -24.82 -5.02 29.77
N ARG A 128 -24.65 -5.01 28.43
CA ARG A 128 -25.79 -5.13 27.49
C ARG A 128 -26.37 -6.53 27.46
N ALA A 129 -27.69 -6.62 27.63
CA ALA A 129 -28.48 -7.84 27.37
C ALA A 129 -28.46 -8.33 25.90
N ALA A 130 -27.81 -7.59 24.99
CA ALA A 130 -27.62 -7.95 23.58
C ALA A 130 -26.29 -8.69 23.31
N LEU A 131 -25.37 -8.76 24.27
CA LEU A 131 -24.11 -9.49 24.12
C LEU A 131 -24.34 -10.99 23.94
N ARG A 132 -23.51 -11.61 23.10
CA ARG A 132 -23.59 -13.02 22.73
C ARG A 132 -22.20 -13.65 22.72
N GLY A 133 -22.11 -14.87 23.22
CA GLY A 133 -20.89 -15.67 23.07
C GLY A 133 -20.74 -16.13 21.62
N GLY A 134 -19.51 -16.35 21.16
CA GLY A 134 -19.29 -16.74 19.78
C GLY A 134 -17.93 -17.33 19.47
N THR A 135 -17.72 -17.57 18.19
CA THR A 135 -16.41 -17.88 17.61
C THR A 135 -15.86 -16.70 16.82
N GLU A 136 -14.54 -16.66 16.62
CA GLU A 136 -13.91 -15.87 15.56
C GLU A 136 -14.61 -16.16 14.21
N SER A 137 -14.75 -15.16 13.33
CA SER A 137 -15.27 -15.41 11.98
C SER A 137 -14.19 -15.92 11.04
N LEU A 138 -14.46 -17.07 10.43
CA LEU A 138 -13.61 -17.64 9.38
C LEU A 138 -13.90 -16.95 8.05
N TRP A 139 -12.88 -16.35 7.43
CA TRP A 139 -12.96 -15.90 6.05
C TRP A 139 -12.96 -17.11 5.10
N THR A 140 -13.90 -17.15 4.17
CA THR A 140 -14.15 -18.30 3.30
C THR A 140 -13.88 -18.03 1.83
N GLY A 141 -13.61 -16.78 1.45
CA GLY A 141 -13.90 -16.31 0.10
C GLY A 141 -15.40 -16.39 -0.20
N ASP A 142 -15.82 -16.08 -1.42
CA ASP A 142 -17.23 -16.15 -1.78
C ASP A 142 -17.75 -17.59 -1.72
N SER A 143 -18.77 -17.81 -0.89
CA SER A 143 -19.35 -19.10 -0.63
C SER A 143 -20.88 -19.05 -0.70
N ASP A 144 -21.50 -20.14 -1.14
CA ASP A 144 -22.95 -20.28 -1.32
C ASP A 144 -23.50 -21.60 -0.75
N GLY A 145 -22.70 -22.27 0.06
CA GLY A 145 -23.09 -23.47 0.77
C GLY A 145 -22.32 -23.60 2.08
N VAL A 146 -22.96 -24.21 3.08
CA VAL A 146 -22.38 -24.38 4.41
C VAL A 146 -22.82 -25.70 5.04
N GLU A 147 -21.94 -26.26 5.87
CA GLU A 147 -22.20 -27.41 6.73
C GLU A 147 -21.43 -27.21 8.05
N VAL A 148 -22.08 -27.44 9.19
CA VAL A 148 -21.51 -27.19 10.52
C VAL A 148 -21.72 -28.39 11.43
N ARG A 149 -20.68 -28.75 12.18
CA ARG A 149 -20.74 -29.74 13.26
C ARG A 149 -20.01 -29.21 14.50
N VAL A 150 -20.29 -29.79 15.67
CA VAL A 150 -19.44 -29.61 16.86
C VAL A 150 -18.95 -30.98 17.28
N VAL A 151 -17.63 -31.15 17.43
CA VAL A 151 -17.00 -32.46 17.67
C VAL A 151 -16.19 -32.50 18.97
N ASN A 152 -16.20 -33.65 19.63
CA ASN A 152 -15.35 -33.96 20.76
C ASN A 152 -13.87 -34.10 20.32
N ALA A 153 -12.98 -34.31 21.29
CA ALA A 153 -11.55 -34.51 21.02
C ALA A 153 -11.29 -35.70 20.07
N ASP A 154 -12.11 -36.74 20.15
CA ASP A 154 -12.06 -37.98 19.36
C ASP A 154 -12.75 -37.90 17.98
N GLY A 155 -13.34 -36.75 17.62
CA GLY A 155 -14.05 -36.53 16.35
C GLY A 155 -15.51 -36.97 16.33
N THR A 156 -16.05 -37.52 17.42
CA THR A 156 -17.50 -37.77 17.56
C THR A 156 -18.27 -36.48 17.78
N GLU A 157 -19.55 -36.41 17.40
CA GLU A 157 -20.35 -35.19 17.61
C GLU A 157 -20.65 -34.90 19.09
N ALA A 158 -20.53 -33.63 19.48
CA ALA A 158 -20.66 -33.16 20.85
C ALA A 158 -22.06 -32.60 21.16
N GLY A 159 -22.68 -33.16 22.21
CA GLY A 159 -23.99 -32.74 22.71
C GLY A 159 -23.93 -31.69 23.83
N GLY A 160 -25.07 -31.07 24.10
CA GLY A 160 -25.26 -30.16 25.24
C GLY A 160 -24.70 -28.75 25.04
N GLN A 161 -24.76 -28.25 23.80
CA GLN A 161 -24.30 -26.91 23.43
C GLN A 161 -25.10 -25.78 24.13
N PRO A 162 -24.53 -24.57 24.25
CA PRO A 162 -25.23 -23.37 24.71
C PRO A 162 -26.59 -23.09 24.03
N ALA A 163 -27.47 -22.41 24.77
CA ALA A 163 -28.78 -22.00 24.27
C ALA A 163 -28.65 -20.98 23.12
N GLY A 164 -29.55 -21.07 22.15
CA GLY A 164 -29.58 -20.17 20.98
C GLY A 164 -28.35 -20.24 20.07
N MET A 165 -27.55 -21.30 20.14
CA MET A 165 -26.42 -21.50 19.22
C MET A 165 -26.88 -21.64 17.77
N ASP A 166 -26.51 -20.65 16.96
CA ASP A 166 -26.86 -20.48 15.54
C ASP A 166 -25.62 -20.18 14.69
N VAL A 167 -25.70 -20.48 13.40
CA VAL A 167 -24.71 -20.05 12.40
C VAL A 167 -25.03 -18.65 11.92
N LYS A 168 -24.00 -17.83 11.77
CA LYS A 168 -24.05 -16.50 11.17
C LYS A 168 -23.20 -16.52 9.91
N LEU A 169 -23.83 -16.30 8.76
CA LEU A 169 -23.15 -16.12 7.47
C LEU A 169 -23.04 -14.62 7.23
N LEU A 170 -21.82 -14.15 7.01
CA LEU A 170 -21.48 -12.74 6.88
C LEU A 170 -21.28 -12.43 5.40
N ASP A 171 -22.16 -11.61 4.86
CA ASP A 171 -22.07 -11.10 3.49
C ASP A 171 -21.51 -9.68 3.54
N PRO A 172 -20.27 -9.43 3.10
CA PRO A 172 -19.65 -8.11 3.16
C PRO A 172 -20.26 -7.11 2.16
N GLY A 173 -21.23 -7.50 1.32
CA GLY A 173 -21.81 -6.63 0.30
C GLY A 173 -20.83 -6.32 -0.85
N THR A 174 -21.07 -5.21 -1.56
CA THR A 174 -20.19 -4.68 -2.61
C THR A 174 -19.34 -3.53 -2.06
N ASP A 175 -18.10 -3.34 -2.54
CA ASP A 175 -17.36 -2.10 -2.25
C ASP A 175 -18.15 -0.89 -2.85
N PRO A 176 -18.30 0.22 -2.12
CA PRO A 176 -18.91 1.43 -2.68
C PRO A 176 -18.24 1.90 -3.98
N ARG A 177 -16.93 1.66 -4.16
CA ARG A 177 -16.16 2.07 -5.35
C ARG A 177 -16.52 1.23 -6.58
N ASP A 178 -16.72 -0.08 -6.42
CA ASP A 178 -17.17 -0.98 -7.50
C ASP A 178 -18.52 -0.52 -8.09
N SER A 179 -19.39 0.05 -7.24
CA SER A 179 -20.68 0.60 -7.68
C SER A 179 -20.57 1.93 -8.45
N GLY A 180 -19.39 2.55 -8.45
CA GLY A 180 -19.06 3.81 -9.13
C GLY A 180 -18.43 3.65 -10.51
N VAL A 181 -18.09 2.43 -10.95
CA VAL A 181 -17.48 2.15 -12.27
C VAL A 181 -18.54 2.23 -13.39
N SER A 182 -19.12 3.43 -13.56
CA SER A 182 -20.03 3.77 -14.63
C SER A 182 -19.26 4.15 -15.90
N ALA A 183 -18.91 3.15 -16.71
CA ALA A 183 -18.87 3.20 -18.19
C ALA A 183 -18.55 4.58 -18.85
N ALA A 184 -17.50 5.27 -18.40
CA ALA A 184 -17.06 6.57 -18.95
C ALA A 184 -15.77 6.44 -19.79
N SER A 185 -15.22 5.23 -19.88
CA SER A 185 -13.95 4.93 -20.57
C SER A 185 -14.05 3.70 -21.50
N ALA A 186 -15.26 3.13 -21.66
CA ALA A 186 -15.52 1.97 -22.49
C ALA A 186 -16.62 2.28 -23.51
N GLU A 187 -16.25 2.91 -24.63
CA GLU A 187 -17.09 2.78 -25.83
C GLU A 187 -16.99 1.33 -26.34
N PRO A 188 -18.10 0.72 -26.81
CA PRO A 188 -18.05 -0.61 -27.41
C PRO A 188 -17.25 -0.56 -28.71
N ALA A 189 -16.33 -1.51 -28.90
CA ALA A 189 -15.67 -1.70 -30.19
C ALA A 189 -16.68 -2.20 -31.23
N GLU A 190 -17.11 -1.33 -32.14
CA GLU A 190 -17.76 -1.76 -33.38
C GLU A 190 -16.73 -2.37 -34.36
N PRO A 191 -17.11 -3.38 -35.16
CA PRO A 191 -16.18 -4.08 -36.04
C PRO A 191 -15.74 -3.19 -37.21
N ALA A 192 -14.43 -3.17 -37.47
CA ALA A 192 -13.85 -2.39 -38.56
C ALA A 192 -14.18 -2.98 -39.94
N GLU A 193 -14.56 -2.11 -40.89
CA GLU A 193 -14.42 -2.35 -42.34
C GLU A 193 -13.68 -1.16 -43.01
N PRO A 194 -13.04 -1.37 -44.18
CA PRO A 194 -11.77 -0.69 -44.44
C PRO A 194 -11.81 0.51 -45.41
N ALA A 195 -10.88 1.45 -45.15
CA ALA A 195 -10.14 2.30 -46.09
C ALA A 195 -10.89 3.12 -47.17
N ALA A 196 -10.77 4.46 -47.09
CA ALA A 196 -10.79 5.33 -48.26
C ALA A 196 -9.84 6.55 -48.09
N PHE A 197 -9.07 6.81 -49.15
CA PHE A 197 -8.03 7.83 -49.29
C PHE A 197 -8.64 9.18 -49.75
N VAL A 198 -8.22 10.32 -49.17
CA VAL A 198 -8.25 11.64 -49.86
C VAL A 198 -7.03 12.46 -49.41
N ALA A 199 -6.41 13.19 -50.34
CA ALA A 199 -5.11 13.85 -50.20
C ALA A 199 -5.21 15.39 -49.99
N GLU A 200 -4.08 15.98 -49.61
CA GLU A 200 -3.57 17.35 -49.83
C GLU A 200 -4.51 18.58 -49.74
N THR A 201 -4.06 19.63 -49.04
CA THR A 201 -3.79 20.97 -49.65
C THR A 201 -2.83 21.78 -48.74
N THR A 202 -2.14 22.76 -49.34
CA THR A 202 -0.94 23.49 -48.88
C THR A 202 -1.16 24.73 -47.99
N THR A 203 -0.07 25.13 -47.31
CA THR A 203 0.51 26.47 -46.96
C THR A 203 -0.02 27.74 -47.72
N PRO A 204 0.27 29.02 -47.32
CA PRO A 204 1.40 29.51 -46.49
C PRO A 204 1.21 30.73 -45.52
N GLU A 205 2.21 30.92 -44.63
CA GLU A 205 3.00 32.14 -44.30
C GLU A 205 2.38 33.55 -44.08
N ALA A 206 2.77 34.21 -42.96
CA ALA A 206 3.12 35.65 -42.91
C ALA A 206 3.99 36.00 -41.67
N SER A 207 4.90 36.96 -41.80
CA SER A 207 5.85 37.44 -40.77
C SER A 207 5.71 38.98 -40.56
N PRO A 208 6.68 39.75 -40.02
CA PRO A 208 6.74 40.21 -38.63
C PRO A 208 6.61 41.76 -38.47
N SER A 209 6.80 42.29 -37.24
CA SER A 209 7.27 43.68 -37.06
C SER A 209 8.03 43.89 -35.72
N GLU A 210 9.05 44.75 -35.77
CA GLU A 210 9.96 45.12 -34.68
C GLU A 210 9.41 46.27 -33.80
N SER A 211 10.02 46.54 -32.62
CA SER A 211 10.78 47.81 -32.38
C SER A 211 11.20 48.11 -30.91
N VAL A 212 12.51 47.99 -30.63
CA VAL A 212 13.42 48.98 -29.97
C VAL A 212 13.17 49.52 -28.52
N SER A 213 13.95 48.99 -27.55
CA SER A 213 15.03 49.68 -26.75
C SER A 213 14.69 50.85 -25.75
N PRO A 214 15.65 51.39 -24.94
CA PRO A 214 16.23 50.80 -23.70
C PRO A 214 16.32 51.77 -22.48
N SER A 215 16.82 51.31 -21.31
CA SER A 215 17.63 52.03 -20.25
C SER A 215 17.29 51.58 -18.79
N VAL A 216 18.10 51.71 -17.72
CA VAL A 216 19.55 51.94 -17.47
C VAL A 216 19.86 51.61 -15.96
N SER A 217 21.04 51.05 -15.68
CA SER A 217 21.91 51.07 -14.46
C SER A 217 21.48 50.86 -12.98
N GLU A 218 22.47 50.28 -12.27
CA GLU A 218 22.93 50.47 -10.86
C GLU A 218 22.14 49.80 -9.70
N SER A 219 22.74 48.98 -8.81
CA SER A 219 23.91 49.16 -7.90
C SER A 219 23.53 49.98 -6.64
N ALA A 220 23.88 49.66 -5.38
CA ALA A 220 24.72 48.61 -4.81
C ALA A 220 24.23 48.17 -3.39
N SER A 221 24.67 46.98 -2.96
CA SER A 221 25.26 46.64 -1.64
C SER A 221 25.17 47.65 -0.48
N GLU A 222 24.75 47.19 0.71
CA GLU A 222 25.66 47.16 1.89
C GLU A 222 25.25 46.19 3.01
N SER A 223 26.17 45.98 3.95
CA SER A 223 26.19 44.90 4.96
C SER A 223 26.41 45.46 6.36
N ALA A 224 25.81 44.86 7.40
CA ALA A 224 26.30 45.02 8.77
C ALA A 224 25.91 43.82 9.67
N SER A 225 26.88 43.38 10.47
CA SER A 225 26.78 42.32 11.48
C SER A 225 26.66 42.92 12.89
N ALA A 226 25.99 42.25 13.81
CA ALA A 226 26.36 42.26 15.24
C ALA A 226 25.81 41.03 15.98
N SER A 227 26.62 40.50 16.90
CA SER A 227 26.29 39.36 17.78
C SER A 227 26.36 39.79 19.24
N ALA A 228 25.54 39.21 20.12
CA ALA A 228 25.78 39.17 21.56
C ALA A 228 25.02 37.99 22.23
N SER A 229 25.60 37.43 23.29
CA SER A 229 25.12 36.27 24.06
C SER A 229 25.14 36.60 25.56
N ALA A 230 24.21 36.04 26.36
CA ALA A 230 24.29 36.07 27.84
C ALA A 230 23.39 35.02 28.53
N SER A 231 23.68 34.75 29.81
CA SER A 231 23.05 33.75 30.70
C SER A 231 23.27 34.19 32.18
N ALA A 232 22.80 33.58 33.28
CA ALA A 232 22.24 32.24 33.50
C ALA A 232 21.49 32.10 34.87
N THR A 233 20.60 31.10 35.00
CA THR A 233 20.29 30.35 36.26
C THR A 233 19.40 31.05 37.37
N PRO A 234 18.96 30.39 38.50
CA PRO A 234 17.51 30.16 38.74
C PRO A 234 17.04 30.34 40.23
N THR A 235 16.13 29.46 40.72
CA THR A 235 15.60 29.25 42.11
C THR A 235 14.50 30.24 42.57
N ASP A 236 13.51 29.92 43.42
CA ASP A 236 13.35 28.80 44.39
C ASP A 236 11.85 28.44 44.68
N SER A 237 11.62 27.45 45.55
CA SER A 237 10.34 26.75 45.85
C SER A 237 9.65 27.18 47.16
N ALA A 238 8.31 27.05 47.26
CA ALA A 238 7.58 26.83 48.53
C ALA A 238 6.08 26.47 48.33
N SER A 239 5.54 25.62 49.23
CA SER A 239 4.11 25.32 49.40
C SER A 239 3.70 25.57 50.86
N PRO A 240 2.42 25.91 51.15
CA PRO A 240 1.67 25.03 52.04
C PRO A 240 0.16 24.87 51.72
N SER A 241 -0.49 23.97 52.46
CA SER A 241 -1.94 23.65 52.51
C SER A 241 -2.44 23.78 53.98
N PRO A 242 -3.69 23.46 54.38
CA PRO A 242 -5.00 23.50 53.69
C PRO A 242 -6.08 24.25 54.54
N THR A 243 -7.34 24.35 54.08
CA THR A 243 -8.54 24.55 54.95
C THR A 243 -9.81 23.99 54.28
N GLU A 244 -10.63 23.24 55.02
CA GLU A 244 -11.93 22.69 54.59
C GLU A 244 -13.08 23.67 54.80
N THR A 245 -14.17 23.58 54.00
CA THR A 245 -15.56 23.85 54.46
C THR A 245 -16.57 23.17 53.52
N THR A 246 -17.69 22.73 54.11
CA THR A 246 -18.78 21.92 53.57
C THR A 246 -19.75 22.62 52.60
N THR A 247 -20.37 21.86 51.68
CA THR A 247 -21.82 21.50 51.69
C THR A 247 -22.23 20.86 50.35
N ALA A 248 -22.94 19.73 50.40
CA ALA A 248 -23.41 19.03 49.21
C ALA A 248 -24.81 19.51 48.75
N SER A 249 -25.00 19.57 47.44
CA SER A 249 -26.30 19.66 46.77
C SER A 249 -26.31 18.62 45.64
N PRO A 250 -27.42 17.90 45.37
CA PRO A 250 -27.41 16.80 44.41
C PRO A 250 -27.20 17.32 42.99
N SER A 251 -26.00 17.10 42.45
CA SER A 251 -25.74 17.32 41.03
C SER A 251 -26.64 16.40 40.20
N PRO A 252 -27.23 16.87 39.08
CA PRO A 252 -27.77 15.95 38.09
C PRO A 252 -26.66 15.01 37.62
N SER A 253 -27.03 13.77 37.31
CA SER A 253 -26.10 12.78 36.75
C SER A 253 -25.44 13.37 35.50
N PRO A 254 -24.10 13.39 35.41
CA PRO A 254 -23.44 14.00 34.27
C PRO A 254 -23.72 13.17 33.02
N THR A 255 -24.46 13.73 32.07
CA THR A 255 -24.42 13.26 30.68
C THR A 255 -22.96 13.26 30.24
N SER A 256 -22.46 12.14 29.72
CA SER A 256 -21.06 12.04 29.29
C SER A 256 -20.78 13.07 28.20
N THR A 257 -20.07 14.14 28.55
CA THR A 257 -19.66 15.17 27.59
C THR A 257 -18.61 14.56 26.67
N VAL A 258 -18.95 14.46 25.38
CA VAL A 258 -17.99 14.05 24.33
C VAL A 258 -16.76 14.97 24.43
N PRO A 259 -15.54 14.43 24.57
CA PRO A 259 -14.33 15.25 24.62
C PRO A 259 -14.15 16.07 23.34
N ALA A 260 -13.43 17.19 23.45
CA ALA A 260 -12.97 17.89 22.25
C ALA A 260 -11.81 17.11 21.59
N PRO A 261 -11.74 17.05 20.25
CA PRO A 261 -10.57 16.54 19.53
C PRO A 261 -9.28 17.22 19.97
N ARG A 262 -8.18 16.47 19.97
CA ARG A 262 -6.87 16.95 20.44
C ARG A 262 -5.84 16.90 19.30
N PRO A 263 -5.13 18.01 19.00
CA PRO A 263 -4.08 17.99 17.98
C PRO A 263 -2.93 17.08 18.43
N SER A 264 -2.25 16.45 17.47
CA SER A 264 -1.07 15.65 17.71
C SER A 264 0.21 16.40 17.34
N THR A 265 1.32 16.06 18.00
CA THR A 265 2.68 16.50 17.61
C THR A 265 3.27 15.67 16.47
N VAL A 266 2.54 14.66 15.99
CA VAL A 266 2.93 13.78 14.88
C VAL A 266 1.81 13.83 13.84
N VAL A 267 2.15 13.85 12.55
CA VAL A 267 1.17 13.91 11.47
C VAL A 267 0.27 12.67 11.50
N LYS A 268 -1.02 12.87 11.19
CA LYS A 268 -1.99 11.78 11.05
C LYS A 268 -1.59 10.94 9.82
N PRO A 269 -1.28 9.65 9.96
CA PRO A 269 -0.99 8.81 8.80
C PRO A 269 -2.25 8.66 7.92
N PRO A 270 -2.10 8.27 6.64
CA PRO A 270 -3.25 7.92 5.81
C PRO A 270 -4.10 6.83 6.48
N VAL A 271 -5.40 7.10 6.65
CA VAL A 271 -6.37 6.16 7.22
C VAL A 271 -7.55 6.04 6.26
N ILE A 272 -7.88 4.81 5.88
CA ILE A 272 -9.11 4.46 5.17
C ILE A 272 -10.26 4.55 6.18
N THR A 273 -11.08 5.58 6.02
CA THR A 273 -12.20 5.90 6.92
C THR A 273 -13.33 4.88 6.82
N GLN A 274 -14.22 4.85 7.82
CA GLN A 274 -15.43 4.01 7.78
C GLN A 274 -16.27 4.22 6.50
N ALA A 275 -16.31 5.44 5.95
CA ALA A 275 -17.00 5.72 4.70
C ALA A 275 -16.32 5.06 3.49
N GLU A 276 -14.98 5.10 3.42
CA GLU A 276 -14.20 4.56 2.29
C GLU A 276 -14.12 3.03 2.26
N TRP A 277 -14.11 2.34 3.42
CA TRP A 277 -14.17 0.88 3.44
C TRP A 277 -15.62 0.33 3.41
N GLY A 278 -16.63 1.21 3.46
CA GLY A 278 -18.04 0.84 3.32
C GLY A 278 -18.65 0.25 4.59
N ALA A 279 -18.34 0.83 5.74
CA ALA A 279 -18.91 0.43 7.03
C ALA A 279 -20.44 0.49 7.02
N SER A 280 -21.08 -0.44 7.71
CA SER A 280 -22.50 -0.36 8.00
C SER A 280 -22.75 0.71 9.07
N THR A 281 -23.74 1.55 8.81
CA THR A 281 -24.25 2.57 9.74
C THR A 281 -25.34 2.06 10.67
N ASP A 282 -25.64 0.75 10.61
CA ASP A 282 -26.79 0.15 11.32
C ASP A 282 -26.44 -0.24 12.78
N TYR A 283 -25.58 0.53 13.44
CA TYR A 283 -25.14 0.31 14.82
C TYR A 283 -26.22 0.67 15.84
N ASP A 284 -26.39 -0.16 16.87
CA ASP A 284 -27.34 0.06 17.99
C ASP A 284 -26.61 0.56 19.23
N GLY A 285 -26.21 1.84 19.25
CA GLY A 285 -25.65 2.50 20.44
C GLY A 285 -24.71 3.67 20.13
N THR A 286 -23.96 4.10 21.16
CA THR A 286 -23.01 5.22 21.07
C THR A 286 -21.69 4.82 21.74
N PRO A 287 -20.51 5.07 21.12
CA PRO A 287 -19.24 4.78 21.76
C PRO A 287 -19.04 5.52 23.09
N GLY A 288 -18.41 4.84 24.06
CA GLY A 288 -17.91 5.48 25.28
C GLY A 288 -16.62 6.26 25.02
N TYR A 289 -16.35 7.28 25.83
CA TYR A 289 -15.15 8.11 25.73
C TYR A 289 -14.39 8.13 27.06
N GLY A 290 -13.08 7.89 27.00
CA GLY A 290 -12.16 8.14 28.12
C GLY A 290 -11.78 9.62 28.23
N ALA A 291 -10.97 9.96 29.22
CA ALA A 291 -10.39 11.30 29.34
C ALA A 291 -9.11 11.46 28.48
N GLU A 292 -8.36 10.36 28.29
CA GLU A 292 -7.04 10.33 27.65
C GLU A 292 -6.72 8.92 27.13
N ILE A 293 -5.72 8.80 26.27
CA ILE A 293 -5.07 7.53 25.90
C ILE A 293 -3.73 7.49 26.63
N LYS A 294 -3.35 6.34 27.21
CA LYS A 294 -2.10 6.13 27.97
C LYS A 294 -1.19 5.05 27.38
N ALA A 295 -1.76 4.13 26.61
CA ALA A 295 -1.09 2.96 26.06
C ALA A 295 -1.81 2.44 24.81
N ALA A 296 -1.12 1.61 24.04
CA ALA A 296 -1.64 0.90 22.88
C ALA A 296 -1.58 -0.60 23.12
N VAL A 297 -2.70 -1.28 22.88
CA VAL A 297 -2.81 -2.74 22.94
C VAL A 297 -2.77 -3.28 21.53
N ILE A 298 -1.79 -4.13 21.24
CA ILE A 298 -1.61 -4.75 19.94
C ILE A 298 -2.31 -6.10 19.94
N HIS A 299 -3.09 -6.34 18.87
CA HIS A 299 -3.92 -7.51 18.63
C HIS A 299 -3.62 -8.11 17.25
N HIS A 300 -4.20 -9.29 17.00
CA HIS A 300 -4.39 -9.82 15.66
C HIS A 300 -5.83 -10.30 15.47
N THR A 301 -6.26 -10.66 14.25
CA THR A 301 -7.59 -11.28 14.04
C THR A 301 -7.62 -12.78 14.33
N GLY A 302 -6.47 -13.42 14.55
CA GLY A 302 -6.35 -14.80 15.05
C GLY A 302 -6.52 -15.88 13.99
N MET A 303 -6.99 -15.54 12.79
CA MET A 303 -7.39 -16.51 11.77
C MET A 303 -6.30 -16.78 10.71
N ASP A 304 -5.93 -18.05 10.54
CA ASP A 304 -4.93 -18.47 9.54
C ASP A 304 -5.35 -18.15 8.09
N SER A 305 -6.67 -18.15 7.81
CA SER A 305 -7.23 -17.73 6.51
C SER A 305 -6.82 -16.31 6.13
N ASP A 306 -6.78 -15.42 7.13
CA ASP A 306 -6.57 -13.99 6.93
C ASP A 306 -5.13 -13.68 6.50
N ASN A 307 -4.17 -14.56 6.82
CA ASN A 307 -2.79 -14.46 6.31
C ASN A 307 -2.71 -14.59 4.77
N THR A 308 -3.70 -15.25 4.15
CA THR A 308 -3.75 -15.48 2.69
C THR A 308 -4.58 -14.44 1.93
N LEU A 309 -5.33 -13.60 2.63
CA LEU A 309 -6.16 -12.52 2.07
C LEU A 309 -5.31 -11.56 1.22
N SER A 310 -5.77 -11.14 0.04
CA SER A 310 -5.17 -9.99 -0.66
C SER A 310 -5.62 -8.67 -0.04
N CYS A 311 -4.79 -7.64 -0.12
CA CYS A 311 -5.05 -6.31 0.45
C CYS A 311 -6.24 -5.62 -0.24
N ALA A 312 -6.48 -5.89 -1.52
CA ALA A 312 -7.74 -5.54 -2.21
C ALA A 312 -8.99 -6.05 -1.47
N ASN A 313 -8.92 -7.24 -0.85
CA ASN A 313 -10.01 -7.82 -0.06
C ASN A 313 -10.05 -7.34 1.41
N SER A 314 -9.08 -6.55 1.89
CA SER A 314 -9.06 -6.03 3.26
C SER A 314 -10.32 -5.22 3.59
N ARG A 315 -10.86 -4.43 2.65
CA ARG A 315 -12.14 -3.71 2.84
C ARG A 315 -13.32 -4.65 3.04
N ALA A 316 -13.40 -5.76 2.29
CA ALA A 316 -14.45 -6.76 2.46
C ALA A 316 -14.31 -7.53 3.78
N ARG A 317 -13.07 -7.82 4.20
CA ARG A 317 -12.78 -8.40 5.51
C ARG A 317 -13.17 -7.45 6.65
N MET A 318 -12.89 -6.14 6.54
CA MET A 318 -13.33 -5.11 7.50
C MET A 318 -14.85 -5.09 7.69
N ARG A 319 -15.62 -5.11 6.59
CA ARG A 319 -17.10 -5.20 6.65
C ARG A 319 -17.56 -6.49 7.34
N SER A 320 -16.87 -7.60 7.11
CA SER A 320 -17.14 -8.87 7.80
C SER A 320 -16.79 -8.82 9.31
N ILE A 321 -15.66 -8.20 9.68
CA ILE A 321 -15.26 -8.02 11.10
C ILE A 321 -16.28 -7.14 11.84
N GLN A 322 -16.83 -6.10 11.20
CA GLN A 322 -17.91 -5.30 11.79
C GLN A 322 -19.18 -6.13 12.03
N GLN A 323 -19.58 -6.94 11.05
CA GLN A 323 -20.73 -7.82 11.14
C GLN A 323 -20.58 -8.94 12.18
N GLU A 324 -19.39 -9.50 12.35
CA GLU A 324 -19.06 -10.40 13.44
C GLU A 324 -19.33 -9.73 14.79
N HIS A 325 -18.79 -8.53 14.99
CA HIS A 325 -18.97 -7.77 16.23
C HIS A 325 -20.44 -7.42 16.48
N PHE A 326 -21.20 -7.01 15.45
CA PHE A 326 -22.66 -6.84 15.53
C PHE A 326 -23.39 -8.15 15.89
N ALA A 327 -23.00 -9.28 15.28
CA ALA A 327 -23.57 -10.60 15.57
C ALA A 327 -23.26 -11.11 17.00
N ARG A 328 -22.25 -10.51 17.64
CA ARG A 328 -21.83 -10.73 19.04
C ARG A 328 -22.38 -9.65 20.00
N GLY A 329 -23.09 -8.64 19.50
CA GLY A 329 -23.79 -7.62 20.30
C GLY A 329 -23.01 -6.34 20.60
N TYR A 330 -21.88 -6.12 19.92
CA TYR A 330 -21.04 -4.92 20.11
C TYR A 330 -21.65 -3.71 19.38
N TYR A 331 -21.27 -2.50 19.78
CA TYR A 331 -21.69 -1.26 19.10
C TYR A 331 -21.07 -1.11 17.70
N ASP A 332 -19.84 -1.57 17.54
CA ASP A 332 -19.00 -1.45 16.34
C ASP A 332 -17.79 -2.39 16.53
N ILE A 333 -16.86 -2.39 15.58
CA ILE A 333 -15.56 -3.08 15.71
C ILE A 333 -14.94 -2.82 17.10
N GLY A 334 -14.45 -3.87 17.76
CA GLY A 334 -13.87 -3.75 19.12
C GLY A 334 -12.59 -2.92 19.18
N TYR A 335 -11.80 -2.92 18.11
CA TYR A 335 -10.54 -2.17 17.96
C TYR A 335 -10.77 -0.75 17.44
N ASN A 336 -9.95 0.21 17.88
CA ASN A 336 -9.99 1.57 17.35
C ASN A 336 -9.42 1.65 15.92
N PHE A 337 -8.41 0.82 15.63
CA PHE A 337 -7.78 0.73 14.30
C PHE A 337 -7.54 -0.72 13.92
N VAL A 338 -7.56 -0.98 12.62
CA VAL A 338 -7.17 -2.27 12.04
C VAL A 338 -6.11 -2.01 10.96
N VAL A 339 -5.11 -2.89 10.87
CA VAL A 339 -4.01 -2.81 9.90
C VAL A 339 -3.95 -4.12 9.12
N ASP A 340 -3.66 -4.05 7.82
CA ASP A 340 -3.41 -5.23 6.98
C ASP A 340 -1.92 -5.45 6.67
N LYS A 341 -1.60 -6.52 5.93
CA LYS A 341 -0.21 -6.88 5.62
C LYS A 341 0.47 -5.94 4.62
N CYS A 342 -0.28 -5.17 3.84
CA CYS A 342 0.26 -4.12 2.96
C CYS A 342 0.46 -2.80 3.71
N GLY A 343 0.11 -2.73 4.99
CA GLY A 343 0.23 -1.52 5.80
C GLY A 343 -0.96 -0.57 5.63
N GLN A 344 -2.06 -0.98 4.98
CA GLN A 344 -3.27 -0.17 4.96
C GLN A 344 -3.81 -0.01 6.39
N ILE A 345 -4.08 1.23 6.81
CA ILE A 345 -4.67 1.54 8.11
C ILE A 345 -6.16 1.82 7.91
N PHE A 346 -7.01 1.10 8.61
CA PHE A 346 -8.44 1.29 8.61
C PHE A 346 -8.90 1.92 9.93
N GLU A 347 -9.82 2.87 9.85
CA GLU A 347 -10.62 3.27 11.02
C GLU A 347 -11.48 2.07 11.45
N GLY A 348 -11.25 1.57 12.66
CA GLY A 348 -12.03 0.48 13.25
C GLY A 348 -13.32 1.04 13.85
N ARG A 349 -13.30 1.29 15.16
CA ARG A 349 -14.42 1.88 15.92
C ARG A 349 -14.60 3.37 15.61
N SER A 350 -15.81 3.75 15.20
CA SER A 350 -16.24 5.11 14.85
C SER A 350 -15.71 6.18 15.80
N GLY A 351 -14.99 7.18 15.27
CA GLY A 351 -14.48 8.31 16.04
C GLY A 351 -13.17 8.03 16.78
N GLY A 352 -12.64 6.80 16.71
CA GLY A 352 -11.34 6.42 17.25
C GLY A 352 -10.17 7.21 16.66
N MET A 353 -10.37 7.87 15.51
CA MET A 353 -9.42 8.81 14.92
C MET A 353 -9.14 10.01 15.84
N ASP A 354 -10.17 10.76 16.21
CA ASP A 354 -10.01 12.10 16.81
C ASP A 354 -10.25 12.13 18.33
N LEU A 355 -10.89 11.09 18.87
CA LEU A 355 -11.35 11.02 20.26
C LEU A 355 -10.75 9.80 21.01
N PRO A 356 -10.65 9.85 22.34
CA PRO A 356 -10.25 8.71 23.19
C PRO A 356 -11.42 7.71 23.33
N VAL A 357 -11.83 7.10 22.22
CA VAL A 357 -12.93 6.14 22.19
C VAL A 357 -12.56 4.86 22.93
N ILE A 358 -13.41 4.45 23.87
CA ILE A 358 -13.29 3.19 24.61
C ILE A 358 -13.64 2.03 23.66
N GLY A 359 -12.68 1.12 23.49
CA GLY A 359 -12.84 -0.08 22.67
C GLY A 359 -13.61 -1.20 23.37
N ALA A 360 -13.65 -2.35 22.71
CA ALA A 360 -14.10 -3.64 23.23
C ALA A 360 -13.11 -4.71 22.75
N HIS A 361 -11.85 -4.58 23.18
CA HIS A 361 -10.70 -5.34 22.67
C HIS A 361 -9.83 -5.97 23.77
N ASP A 362 -9.80 -5.42 24.98
CA ASP A 362 -8.97 -5.89 26.09
C ASP A 362 -9.77 -5.74 27.39
N ILE A 363 -10.57 -6.76 27.73
CA ILE A 363 -11.49 -6.70 28.88
C ILE A 363 -10.76 -6.36 30.18
N GLY A 364 -11.26 -5.34 30.89
CA GLY A 364 -10.63 -4.77 32.07
C GLY A 364 -9.68 -3.60 31.78
N PHE A 365 -9.25 -3.43 30.53
CA PHE A 365 -8.25 -2.43 30.12
C PHE A 365 -8.64 -1.59 28.89
N ASN A 366 -9.87 -1.72 28.37
CA ASN A 366 -10.42 -0.89 27.28
C ASN A 366 -10.38 0.63 27.56
N THR A 367 -10.39 1.05 28.84
CA THR A 367 -10.34 2.46 29.22
C THR A 367 -8.90 2.96 29.35
N ASN A 368 -8.61 4.12 28.75
CA ASN A 368 -7.29 4.73 28.61
C ASN A 368 -6.32 3.99 27.67
N THR A 369 -6.80 3.08 26.82
CA THR A 369 -5.98 2.41 25.83
C THR A 369 -6.50 2.66 24.41
N VAL A 370 -5.66 2.37 23.41
CA VAL A 370 -6.06 2.30 22.00
C VAL A 370 -5.79 0.89 21.49
N GLY A 371 -6.83 0.21 20.99
CA GLY A 371 -6.72 -1.12 20.40
C GLY A 371 -6.36 -1.04 18.92
N ILE A 372 -5.27 -1.70 18.54
CA ILE A 372 -4.81 -1.80 17.15
C ILE A 372 -4.72 -3.29 16.81
N SER A 373 -5.49 -3.76 15.83
CA SER A 373 -5.48 -5.16 15.40
C SER A 373 -4.84 -5.34 14.03
N TYR A 374 -3.99 -6.34 13.88
CA TYR A 374 -3.39 -6.73 12.61
C TYR A 374 -4.15 -7.94 12.03
N ILE A 375 -4.77 -7.77 10.86
CA ILE A 375 -5.43 -8.87 10.13
C ILE A 375 -4.44 -10.01 9.91
N GLY A 376 -4.78 -11.23 10.35
CA GLY A 376 -3.93 -12.42 10.27
C GLY A 376 -3.78 -13.19 11.59
N ASN A 377 -3.01 -14.29 11.53
CA ASN A 377 -2.57 -15.07 12.68
C ASN A 377 -1.03 -15.14 12.73
N TYR A 378 -0.46 -14.44 13.71
CA TYR A 378 0.98 -14.31 13.93
C TYR A 378 1.55 -15.23 15.01
N GLU A 379 0.86 -16.32 15.37
CA GLU A 379 1.51 -17.44 16.07
C GLU A 379 2.54 -18.15 15.16
N SER A 380 2.27 -18.21 13.85
CA SER A 380 3.11 -18.86 12.84
C SER A 380 3.55 -17.93 11.72
N ALA A 381 2.69 -17.02 11.24
CA ALA A 381 3.03 -16.07 10.19
C ALA A 381 4.01 -14.98 10.67
N LYS A 382 4.81 -14.45 9.74
CA LYS A 382 5.70 -13.32 9.98
C LYS A 382 4.93 -12.00 9.78
N PRO A 383 4.99 -11.03 10.72
CA PRO A 383 4.56 -9.65 10.47
C PRO A 383 5.33 -9.02 9.32
N SER A 384 4.66 -8.34 8.39
CA SER A 384 5.33 -7.56 7.34
C SER A 384 5.91 -6.26 7.89
N LYS A 385 6.95 -5.72 7.23
CA LYS A 385 7.51 -4.39 7.56
C LYS A 385 6.46 -3.29 7.45
N ALA A 386 5.70 -3.27 6.35
CA ALA A 386 4.64 -2.29 6.11
C ALA A 386 3.60 -2.24 7.24
N ALA A 387 3.15 -3.40 7.74
CA ALA A 387 2.22 -3.45 8.88
C ALA A 387 2.86 -2.99 10.19
N LEU A 388 4.11 -3.38 10.48
CA LEU A 388 4.82 -2.94 11.69
C LEU A 388 5.04 -1.42 11.70
N ASP A 389 5.40 -0.85 10.56
CA ASP A 389 5.58 0.60 10.38
C ASP A 389 4.22 1.31 10.52
N SER A 390 3.15 0.84 9.86
CA SER A 390 1.80 1.40 10.02
C SER A 390 1.24 1.32 11.45
N ILE A 391 1.48 0.24 12.19
CA ILE A 391 1.15 0.18 13.63
C ILE A 391 1.96 1.22 14.42
N ALA A 392 3.26 1.37 14.14
CA ALA A 392 4.10 2.36 14.79
C ALA A 392 3.64 3.81 14.50
N ARG A 393 3.15 4.09 13.30
CA ARG A 393 2.55 5.39 12.91
C ARG A 393 1.29 5.71 13.70
N ILE A 394 0.39 4.75 13.85
CA ILE A 394 -0.81 4.92 14.70
C ILE A 394 -0.40 5.21 16.15
N VAL A 395 0.56 4.45 16.69
CA VAL A 395 1.07 4.69 18.05
C VAL A 395 1.67 6.09 18.17
N ALA A 396 2.56 6.50 17.27
CA ALA A 396 3.19 7.81 17.28
C ALA A 396 2.16 8.94 17.20
N TRP A 397 1.22 8.86 16.27
CA TRP A 397 0.14 9.84 16.10
C TRP A 397 -0.78 9.92 17.32
N LYS A 398 -1.29 8.79 17.84
CA LYS A 398 -2.18 8.80 19.00
C LYS A 398 -1.46 9.19 20.29
N PHE A 399 -0.18 8.86 20.45
CA PHE A 399 0.61 9.28 21.63
C PHE A 399 1.07 10.74 21.55
N GLY A 400 1.30 11.27 20.34
CA GLY A 400 1.55 12.69 20.10
C GLY A 400 0.40 13.60 20.51
N MET A 401 -0.85 13.11 20.51
CA MET A 401 -2.01 13.81 21.10
C MET A 401 -1.90 14.01 22.61
N TYR A 402 -1.08 13.20 23.29
CA TYR A 402 -0.97 13.17 24.76
C TYR A 402 0.45 13.42 25.29
N GLY A 403 1.43 13.66 24.42
CA GLY A 403 2.84 13.89 24.81
C GLY A 403 3.50 12.64 25.42
N ILE A 404 3.13 11.46 24.93
CA ILE A 404 3.53 10.18 25.52
C ILE A 404 4.75 9.60 24.80
N ASP A 405 5.80 9.28 25.57
CA ASP A 405 6.93 8.48 25.07
C ASP A 405 6.52 7.00 24.90
N PRO A 406 6.49 6.44 23.68
CA PRO A 406 6.04 5.06 23.44
C PRO A 406 6.99 3.99 23.97
N THR A 407 8.26 4.31 24.19
CA THR A 407 9.24 3.39 24.80
C THR A 407 9.13 3.34 26.33
N GLY A 408 8.29 4.18 26.93
CA GLY A 408 8.05 4.23 28.36
C GLY A 408 7.15 3.13 28.91
N LYS A 409 6.90 3.20 30.22
CA LYS A 409 5.95 2.34 30.94
C LYS A 409 4.71 3.13 31.39
N VAL A 410 3.65 2.39 31.69
CA VAL A 410 2.35 2.87 32.16
C VAL A 410 1.89 2.01 33.33
N THR A 411 1.15 2.60 34.26
CA THR A 411 0.37 1.85 35.26
C THR A 411 -1.11 1.99 34.92
N LEU A 412 -1.79 0.87 34.72
CA LEU A 412 -3.22 0.78 34.40
C LEU A 412 -3.96 0.05 35.53
N VAL A 413 -5.24 0.37 35.72
CA VAL A 413 -6.11 -0.23 36.73
C VAL A 413 -7.15 -1.09 36.02
N SER A 414 -7.34 -2.33 36.46
CA SER A 414 -8.33 -3.24 35.87
C SER A 414 -9.77 -2.84 36.23
N GLY A 415 -10.64 -2.73 35.21
CA GLY A 415 -12.08 -2.49 35.35
C GLY A 415 -12.93 -3.74 35.60
N SER A 416 -12.35 -4.93 35.40
CA SER A 416 -13.07 -6.21 35.39
C SER A 416 -12.48 -7.21 36.38
N ASP A 417 -13.27 -8.20 36.80
CA ASP A 417 -12.82 -9.22 37.75
C ASP A 417 -11.87 -10.23 37.10
N ALA A 418 -10.95 -10.78 37.89
CA ALA A 418 -9.99 -11.76 37.40
C ALA A 418 -10.68 -13.08 37.05
N GLY A 419 -10.34 -13.66 35.90
CA GLY A 419 -10.93 -14.88 35.36
C GLY A 419 -12.13 -14.66 34.43
N VAL A 420 -12.72 -13.46 34.40
CA VAL A 420 -13.78 -13.09 33.44
C VAL A 420 -13.13 -12.89 32.07
N ASP A 421 -13.60 -13.64 31.07
CA ASP A 421 -13.17 -13.62 29.65
C ASP A 421 -11.64 -13.54 29.40
N GLY A 422 -10.88 -14.12 30.32
CA GLY A 422 -9.42 -14.23 30.25
C GLY A 422 -8.65 -13.17 31.04
N ASN A 423 -9.30 -12.14 31.60
CA ASN A 423 -8.61 -11.11 32.38
C ASN A 423 -7.80 -11.69 33.56
N LYS A 424 -6.51 -11.34 33.64
CA LYS A 424 -5.60 -11.85 34.68
C LYS A 424 -5.54 -10.96 35.93
N VAL A 425 -6.04 -9.72 35.86
CA VAL A 425 -5.85 -8.70 36.89
C VAL A 425 -7.18 -8.37 37.58
N ALA A 426 -7.24 -8.58 38.90
CA ALA A 426 -8.45 -8.36 39.67
C ALA A 426 -8.90 -6.89 39.64
N LYS A 427 -10.23 -6.67 39.64
CA LYS A 427 -10.86 -5.36 39.55
C LYS A 427 -10.31 -4.38 40.60
N GLY A 428 -10.01 -3.16 40.18
CA GLY A 428 -9.39 -2.13 41.02
C GLY A 428 -7.91 -2.34 41.34
N SER A 429 -7.30 -3.46 40.93
CA SER A 429 -5.86 -3.68 41.06
C SER A 429 -5.09 -3.04 39.91
N SER A 430 -3.88 -2.56 40.20
CA SER A 430 -3.00 -1.93 39.22
C SER A 430 -1.94 -2.89 38.68
N ILE A 431 -1.64 -2.79 37.39
CA ILE A 431 -0.51 -3.47 36.72
C ILE A 431 0.37 -2.43 36.02
N THR A 432 1.69 -2.66 35.98
CA THR A 432 2.64 -1.80 35.26
C THR A 432 3.17 -2.51 34.02
N LEU A 433 2.96 -1.91 32.85
CA LEU A 433 3.21 -2.47 31.52
C LEU A 433 4.12 -1.53 30.70
N PRO A 434 4.76 -2.02 29.62
CA PRO A 434 5.19 -1.15 28.52
C PRO A 434 3.99 -0.37 27.96
N ARG A 435 4.23 0.79 27.32
CA ARG A 435 3.15 1.56 26.70
C ARG A 435 2.63 0.98 25.39
N VAL A 436 3.44 0.19 24.69
CA VAL A 436 3.01 -0.66 23.58
C VAL A 436 3.14 -2.10 24.08
N PHE A 437 2.00 -2.76 24.31
CA PHE A 437 1.94 -4.10 24.89
C PHE A 437 0.97 -4.99 24.10
N GLY A 438 1.08 -6.31 24.27
CA GLY A 438 0.21 -7.27 23.59
C GLY A 438 -0.96 -7.67 24.48
N HIS A 439 -2.12 -7.96 23.90
CA HIS A 439 -3.31 -8.42 24.67
C HIS A 439 -3.02 -9.59 25.63
N ARG A 440 -2.07 -10.48 25.30
CA ARG A 440 -1.60 -11.54 26.21
C ARG A 440 -0.94 -11.06 27.50
N ASP A 441 -0.53 -9.79 27.63
CA ASP A 441 0.10 -9.27 28.85
C ASP A 441 -0.93 -9.04 29.98
N THR A 442 -2.15 -8.64 29.60
CA THR A 442 -3.31 -8.43 30.49
C THR A 442 -4.20 -9.67 30.57
N ASN A 443 -4.44 -10.34 29.43
CA ASN A 443 -5.49 -11.34 29.29
C ASN A 443 -4.96 -12.72 28.82
N ALA A 444 -5.72 -13.79 29.05
CA ALA A 444 -5.36 -15.18 28.76
C ALA A 444 -5.71 -15.56 27.31
N THR A 445 -4.92 -15.02 26.37
CA THR A 445 -5.15 -15.14 24.92
C THR A 445 -3.87 -15.47 24.15
N ALA A 446 -4.01 -15.92 22.91
CA ALA A 446 -2.92 -15.99 21.93
C ALA A 446 -2.61 -14.61 21.31
N CYS A 447 -3.51 -13.63 21.33
CA CYS A 447 -3.28 -12.31 20.74
C CYS A 447 -2.03 -11.61 21.36
N PRO A 448 -1.14 -10.98 20.58
CA PRO A 448 -1.18 -10.74 19.13
C PRO A 448 -0.46 -11.81 18.28
N GLY A 449 -0.17 -12.99 18.82
CA GLY A 449 0.65 -14.02 18.18
C GLY A 449 2.14 -13.92 18.55
N ALA A 450 2.82 -15.06 18.69
CA ALA A 450 4.21 -15.16 19.12
C ALA A 450 5.18 -14.29 18.28
N ASN A 451 5.04 -14.28 16.96
CA ASN A 451 5.92 -13.55 16.06
C ASN A 451 5.69 -12.03 16.16
N LEU A 452 4.44 -11.58 16.23
CA LEU A 452 4.11 -10.15 16.38
C LEU A 452 4.44 -9.63 17.79
N TYR A 453 4.22 -10.46 18.82
CA TYR A 453 4.62 -10.14 20.20
C TYR A 453 6.13 -9.87 20.33
N SER A 454 6.97 -10.60 19.57
CA SER A 454 8.41 -10.35 19.52
C SER A 454 8.81 -8.97 18.98
N LYS A 455 7.89 -8.28 18.27
CA LYS A 455 8.14 -6.99 17.60
C LYS A 455 7.62 -5.78 18.38
N LEU A 456 6.93 -5.94 19.53
CA LEU A 456 6.33 -4.83 20.27
C LEU A 456 7.34 -3.75 20.70
N SER A 457 8.54 -4.15 21.10
CA SER A 457 9.63 -3.21 21.42
C SER A 457 10.17 -2.46 20.19
N ARG A 458 10.18 -3.11 19.01
CA ARG A 458 10.53 -2.48 17.72
C ARG A 458 9.47 -1.50 17.29
N ILE A 459 8.18 -1.82 17.45
CA ILE A 459 7.05 -0.90 17.19
C ILE A 459 7.16 0.33 18.10
N ALA A 460 7.38 0.15 19.42
CA ALA A 460 7.59 1.26 20.34
C ALA A 460 8.82 2.13 20.01
N ALA A 461 9.90 1.53 19.52
CA ALA A 461 11.09 2.26 19.08
C ALA A 461 10.83 3.05 17.79
N LEU A 462 10.18 2.44 16.79
CA LEU A 462 9.77 3.10 15.54
C LEU A 462 8.82 4.27 15.82
N ALA A 463 7.84 4.09 16.70
CA ALA A 463 6.89 5.13 17.08
C ALA A 463 7.54 6.31 17.83
N LYS A 464 8.79 6.17 18.27
CA LYS A 464 9.59 7.24 18.88
C LYS A 464 10.49 7.97 17.89
N THR A 465 10.79 7.35 16.74
CA THR A 465 11.54 8.01 15.67
C THR A 465 10.75 9.25 15.22
N PRO A 466 11.40 10.42 15.07
CA PRO A 466 10.78 11.56 14.42
C PRO A 466 10.20 11.19 13.06
N GLY A 467 9.20 11.93 12.58
CA GLY A 467 8.73 11.81 11.20
C GLY A 467 7.96 10.54 10.81
N ILE A 468 8.14 9.37 11.48
CA ILE A 468 7.67 8.00 11.13
C ILE A 468 6.33 7.87 10.37
N SER A 469 5.36 8.77 10.59
CA SER A 469 4.10 8.93 9.83
C SER A 469 4.23 9.48 8.40
N HIS A 470 5.44 9.60 7.86
CA HIS A 470 5.74 10.05 6.49
C HIS A 470 4.82 9.50 5.40
N ALA A 471 4.57 10.28 4.35
CA ALA A 471 4.02 9.71 3.12
C ALA A 471 4.95 8.59 2.62
N LEU A 472 4.44 7.36 2.57
CA LEU A 472 5.13 6.31 1.81
C LEU A 472 4.96 6.66 0.32
N ALA A 473 5.94 6.27 -0.50
CA ALA A 473 5.69 6.08 -1.91
C ALA A 473 4.62 4.97 -2.02
N THR A 474 3.37 5.38 -2.16
CA THR A 474 2.27 4.51 -2.56
C THR A 474 2.21 4.54 -4.06
N SER A 475 2.28 3.37 -4.70
CA SER A 475 2.18 3.22 -6.15
C SER A 475 0.76 2.81 -6.60
N ASP A 476 -0.20 2.91 -5.69
CA ASP A 476 -1.65 2.71 -5.89
C ASP A 476 -2.32 4.09 -6.11
N TYR A 477 -2.55 4.45 -7.37
CA TYR A 477 -3.16 5.74 -7.73
C TYR A 477 -4.67 5.74 -7.56
N ASN A 478 -5.30 4.57 -7.46
CA ASN A 478 -6.75 4.42 -7.47
C ASN A 478 -7.34 4.07 -6.07
N ARG A 479 -6.46 3.78 -5.10
CA ARG A 479 -6.70 3.33 -3.73
C ARG A 479 -7.32 1.92 -3.59
N ASP A 480 -7.21 1.01 -4.57
CA ASP A 480 -7.77 -0.34 -4.42
C ASP A 480 -7.00 -1.27 -3.47
N GLY A 481 -5.75 -0.96 -3.16
CA GLY A 481 -4.86 -1.79 -2.33
C GLY A 481 -3.95 -2.71 -3.13
N VAL A 482 -3.78 -2.47 -4.42
CA VAL A 482 -2.81 -3.11 -5.31
C VAL A 482 -1.89 -2.05 -5.90
N THR A 483 -0.62 -2.40 -6.15
CA THR A 483 0.32 -1.49 -6.82
C THR A 483 -0.01 -1.38 -8.30
N ASP A 484 0.00 -0.17 -8.85
CA ASP A 484 -0.17 0.10 -10.27
C ASP A 484 1.18 0.20 -10.99
N LEU A 485 1.31 -0.46 -12.13
CA LEU A 485 2.51 -0.47 -12.95
C LEU A 485 2.60 0.79 -13.80
N VAL A 486 3.80 1.37 -13.93
CA VAL A 486 4.05 2.50 -14.84
C VAL A 486 5.22 2.20 -15.76
N ALA A 487 4.98 2.39 -17.06
CA ALA A 487 6.00 2.36 -18.09
C ALA A 487 6.13 3.72 -18.77
N GLY A 488 7.35 4.26 -18.73
CA GLY A 488 7.73 5.41 -19.54
C GLY A 488 7.97 4.99 -20.99
N VAL A 489 7.54 5.82 -21.93
CA VAL A 489 7.74 5.61 -23.37
C VAL A 489 8.33 6.91 -23.95
N PRO A 490 9.59 7.25 -23.61
CA PRO A 490 10.09 8.62 -23.73
C PRO A 490 10.15 9.08 -25.19
N LYS A 491 10.49 8.17 -26.11
CA LYS A 491 10.50 8.42 -27.55
C LYS A 491 9.12 8.77 -28.14
N ALA A 492 8.04 8.43 -27.44
CA ALA A 492 6.67 8.79 -27.78
C ALA A 492 6.12 9.97 -26.95
N ASN A 493 6.95 10.64 -26.13
CA ASN A 493 6.55 11.67 -25.16
C ASN A 493 5.35 11.23 -24.29
N ALA A 494 5.39 9.99 -23.80
CA ALA A 494 4.24 9.35 -23.19
C ALA A 494 4.58 8.49 -21.97
N VAL A 495 3.58 8.31 -21.12
CA VAL A 495 3.57 7.36 -20.00
C VAL A 495 2.35 6.44 -20.14
N ARG A 496 2.50 5.19 -19.71
CA ARG A 496 1.46 4.17 -19.61
C ARG A 496 1.34 3.73 -18.17
N ILE A 497 0.20 4.03 -17.55
CA ILE A 497 -0.16 3.54 -16.21
C ILE A 497 -1.08 2.34 -16.43
N VAL A 498 -0.78 1.20 -15.80
CA VAL A 498 -1.55 -0.04 -15.91
C VAL A 498 -1.99 -0.43 -14.51
N PRO A 499 -3.30 -0.38 -14.21
CA PRO A 499 -3.79 -0.71 -12.88
C PRO A 499 -3.43 -2.13 -12.45
N GLY A 500 -3.11 -2.31 -11.18
CA GLY A 500 -2.96 -3.64 -10.59
C GLY A 500 -4.30 -4.38 -10.43
N SER A 501 -4.24 -5.68 -10.14
CA SER A 501 -5.40 -6.43 -9.62
C SER A 501 -4.93 -7.73 -8.98
N VAL A 502 -5.81 -8.47 -8.30
CA VAL A 502 -5.47 -9.78 -7.72
C VAL A 502 -5.00 -10.81 -8.75
N ASP A 503 -5.33 -10.63 -10.03
CA ASP A 503 -4.89 -11.46 -11.17
C ASP A 503 -3.71 -10.83 -11.95
N GLY A 504 -3.10 -9.77 -11.40
CA GLY A 504 -2.03 -8.99 -12.02
C GLY A 504 -2.51 -7.77 -12.83
N PRO A 505 -1.61 -7.14 -13.63
CA PRO A 505 -1.87 -5.87 -14.32
C PRO A 505 -3.01 -5.89 -15.36
N VAL A 506 -3.97 -4.97 -15.20
CA VAL A 506 -5.19 -4.84 -16.01
C VAL A 506 -4.98 -3.90 -17.19
N THR A 507 -4.28 -4.37 -18.23
CA THR A 507 -3.92 -3.57 -19.42
C THR A 507 -5.10 -2.99 -20.23
N ALA A 508 -6.31 -3.53 -20.06
CA ALA A 508 -7.54 -2.96 -20.61
C ALA A 508 -7.96 -1.65 -19.91
N ALA A 509 -7.62 -1.49 -18.63
CA ALA A 509 -7.92 -0.31 -17.81
C ALA A 509 -6.79 0.74 -17.80
N LYS A 510 -5.76 0.58 -18.66
CA LYS A 510 -4.60 1.46 -18.70
C LYS A 510 -4.97 2.93 -18.93
N VAL A 511 -4.24 3.83 -18.28
CA VAL A 511 -4.26 5.27 -18.54
C VAL A 511 -3.05 5.65 -19.41
N SER A 512 -3.29 6.45 -20.44
CA SER A 512 -2.26 7.02 -21.31
C SER A 512 -2.12 8.50 -21.01
N LEU A 513 -0.94 8.92 -20.52
CA LEU A 513 -0.59 10.33 -20.37
C LEU A 513 0.45 10.76 -21.41
N THR A 514 0.33 11.99 -21.87
CA THR A 514 1.28 12.72 -22.73
C THR A 514 1.23 14.19 -22.33
N GLN A 515 2.21 15.01 -22.73
CA GLN A 515 2.16 16.46 -22.47
C GLN A 515 0.96 17.16 -23.14
N SER A 516 0.32 16.55 -24.14
CA SER A 516 -0.92 17.05 -24.76
C SER A 516 -2.20 16.58 -24.05
N SER A 517 -2.10 15.80 -22.96
CA SER A 517 -3.27 15.27 -22.26
C SER A 517 -3.96 16.34 -21.41
N PRO A 518 -5.31 16.30 -21.25
CA PRO A 518 -6.04 17.33 -20.51
C PRO A 518 -5.51 17.56 -19.09
N GLY A 519 -5.13 18.80 -18.80
CA GLY A 519 -4.65 19.21 -17.48
C GLY A 519 -3.17 18.95 -17.20
N VAL A 520 -2.44 18.31 -18.12
CA VAL A 520 -0.97 18.28 -18.08
C VAL A 520 -0.43 19.70 -18.37
N PRO A 521 0.32 20.34 -17.46
CA PRO A 521 0.77 21.71 -17.65
C PRO A 521 2.03 21.78 -18.52
N GLY A 522 1.98 22.52 -19.62
CA GLY A 522 3.13 22.72 -20.52
C GLY A 522 2.69 22.84 -21.98
N SER A 523 3.66 22.76 -22.87
CA SER A 523 3.47 22.44 -24.29
C SER A 523 3.99 21.02 -24.53
N SER A 524 3.77 20.45 -25.72
CA SER A 524 4.45 19.24 -26.14
C SER A 524 5.25 19.51 -27.41
N GLU A 525 6.52 19.18 -27.37
CA GLU A 525 7.50 19.44 -28.42
C GLU A 525 8.25 18.13 -28.78
N SER A 526 8.84 18.10 -29.98
CA SER A 526 9.47 16.88 -30.50
C SER A 526 10.88 16.71 -29.92
N GLY A 527 11.01 15.96 -28.84
CA GLY A 527 12.31 15.64 -28.21
C GLY A 527 12.29 15.72 -26.68
N ASP A 528 11.23 16.24 -26.08
CA ASP A 528 11.07 16.44 -24.63
C ASP A 528 11.34 15.20 -23.79
N ALA A 529 11.09 14.02 -24.38
CA ALA A 529 11.28 12.73 -23.76
C ALA A 529 10.46 12.57 -22.47
N PHE A 530 9.22 13.09 -22.47
CA PHE A 530 8.29 12.97 -21.36
C PHE A 530 8.06 11.50 -21.01
N GLY A 531 8.31 11.16 -19.75
CA GLY A 531 8.34 9.77 -19.27
C GLY A 531 9.75 9.16 -19.21
N THR A 532 10.83 9.93 -19.38
CA THR A 532 12.22 9.41 -19.22
C THR A 532 12.44 8.81 -17.82
N SER A 533 11.90 9.45 -16.79
CA SER A 533 11.88 8.95 -15.42
C SER A 533 10.55 9.25 -14.77
N THR A 534 10.08 8.38 -13.89
CA THR A 534 8.78 8.47 -13.22
C THR A 534 8.89 7.99 -11.78
N ALA A 535 8.11 8.58 -10.88
CA ALA A 535 8.07 8.20 -9.46
C ALA A 535 6.70 8.52 -8.84
N TRP A 536 6.30 7.74 -7.83
CA TRP A 536 5.01 7.81 -7.16
C TRP A 536 5.10 8.41 -5.75
N GLY A 537 4.07 9.15 -5.32
CA GLY A 537 3.82 9.47 -3.92
C GLY A 537 2.69 10.48 -3.73
N ASP A 538 2.14 10.59 -2.53
CA ASP A 538 1.05 11.52 -2.19
C ASP A 538 1.57 12.94 -1.99
N VAL A 539 1.84 13.66 -3.09
CA VAL A 539 2.42 15.01 -3.09
C VAL A 539 1.42 16.07 -2.61
N ASN A 540 0.14 15.85 -2.89
CA ASN A 540 -0.91 16.79 -2.53
C ASN A 540 -1.45 16.59 -1.10
N GLY A 541 -1.33 15.38 -0.53
CA GLY A 541 -1.76 15.01 0.82
C GLY A 541 -3.25 14.60 0.92
N ASP A 542 -3.87 14.19 -0.18
CA ASP A 542 -5.23 13.61 -0.21
C ASP A 542 -5.25 12.09 -0.03
N GLY A 543 -4.09 11.46 -0.15
CA GLY A 543 -3.86 10.06 0.13
C GLY A 543 -3.87 9.14 -1.09
N TYR A 544 -4.11 9.64 -2.30
CA TYR A 544 -3.90 8.89 -3.55
C TYR A 544 -2.44 9.02 -4.02
N ALA A 545 -1.95 8.11 -4.86
CA ALA A 545 -0.64 8.29 -5.49
C ALA A 545 -0.68 9.39 -6.57
N ASP A 546 0.18 10.39 -6.44
CA ASP A 546 0.46 11.37 -7.49
C ASP A 546 1.70 10.91 -8.29
N LEU A 547 1.67 11.13 -9.61
CA LEU A 547 2.72 10.70 -10.52
C LEU A 547 3.65 11.86 -10.88
N ALA A 548 4.89 11.81 -10.44
CA ALA A 548 5.96 12.71 -10.90
C ALA A 548 6.62 12.14 -12.18
N ILE A 549 6.82 12.98 -13.19
CA ILE A 549 7.24 12.62 -14.55
C ILE A 549 8.32 13.58 -15.02
N GLY A 550 9.46 13.04 -15.48
CA GLY A 550 10.57 13.79 -16.07
C GLY A 550 10.45 13.93 -17.59
N ALA A 551 10.74 15.14 -18.09
CA ALA A 551 10.88 15.48 -19.50
C ALA A 551 12.21 16.24 -19.72
N PRO A 552 13.36 15.54 -19.84
CA PRO A 552 14.68 16.16 -19.87
C PRO A 552 15.04 16.87 -21.18
N GLY A 553 14.23 16.71 -22.24
CA GLY A 553 14.39 17.45 -23.49
C GLY A 553 13.69 18.80 -23.51
N GLU A 554 12.78 19.09 -22.56
CA GLU A 554 11.91 20.28 -22.61
C GLU A 554 12.70 21.59 -22.76
N ASP A 555 12.31 22.40 -23.75
CA ASP A 555 12.79 23.76 -23.94
C ASP A 555 11.98 24.75 -23.07
N ASP A 556 12.57 25.90 -22.72
CA ASP A 556 11.80 26.98 -22.06
C ASP A 556 11.37 28.10 -23.01
N THR A 557 10.33 28.82 -22.61
CA THR A 557 9.82 30.01 -23.34
C THR A 557 10.81 31.19 -23.38
N SER A 558 12.02 31.04 -22.82
CA SER A 558 13.12 32.02 -22.89
C SER A 558 14.22 31.58 -23.88
N GLY A 559 14.03 30.48 -24.61
CA GLY A 559 14.95 29.98 -25.63
C GLY A 559 16.10 29.12 -25.09
N ASN A 560 16.01 28.60 -23.87
CA ASN A 560 16.99 27.64 -23.36
C ASN A 560 16.62 26.22 -23.78
N ALA A 561 17.30 25.73 -24.81
CA ALA A 561 17.12 24.37 -25.30
C ALA A 561 17.55 23.32 -24.27
N ASP A 562 16.89 22.16 -24.23
CA ASP A 562 17.23 21.03 -23.33
C ASP A 562 17.29 21.44 -21.85
N ARG A 563 16.43 22.35 -21.39
CA ARG A 563 16.41 22.76 -19.97
C ARG A 563 15.85 21.66 -19.08
N GLY A 564 14.84 20.97 -19.58
CA GLY A 564 14.16 19.89 -18.90
C GLY A 564 13.17 20.35 -17.84
N GLN A 565 12.14 19.54 -17.62
CA GLN A 565 10.99 19.80 -16.78
C GLN A 565 10.65 18.57 -15.92
N VAL A 566 9.99 18.82 -14.79
CA VAL A 566 9.25 17.79 -14.04
C VAL A 566 7.80 18.21 -13.93
N THR A 567 6.90 17.29 -14.26
CA THR A 567 5.45 17.41 -14.12
C THR A 567 4.99 16.49 -12.99
N VAL A 568 4.07 16.95 -12.15
CA VAL A 568 3.38 16.13 -11.14
C VAL A 568 1.90 16.13 -11.44
N MET A 569 1.31 14.94 -11.64
CA MET A 569 -0.11 14.74 -11.95
C MET A 569 -0.81 14.06 -10.78
N TYR A 570 -1.92 14.65 -10.32
CA TYR A 570 -2.59 14.21 -9.10
C TYR A 570 -3.54 13.02 -9.31
N GLY A 571 -3.49 12.05 -8.40
CA GLY A 571 -4.40 10.90 -8.37
C GLY A 571 -5.84 11.29 -7.97
N PRO A 572 -6.82 10.38 -8.13
CA PRO A 572 -6.80 9.22 -9.02
C PRO A 572 -7.06 9.60 -10.49
N ALA A 573 -7.41 10.86 -10.78
CA ALA A 573 -7.91 11.27 -12.09
C ALA A 573 -6.80 11.64 -13.10
N LEU A 574 -5.58 11.94 -12.61
CA LEU A 574 -4.38 12.26 -13.41
C LEU A 574 -4.61 13.38 -14.45
N ASN A 575 -5.52 14.32 -14.15
CA ASN A 575 -5.98 15.40 -15.03
C ASN A 575 -5.86 16.81 -14.40
N THR A 576 -5.18 16.90 -13.25
CA THR A 576 -4.76 18.16 -12.63
C THR A 576 -3.36 17.96 -12.05
N GLY A 577 -2.60 19.03 -11.87
CA GLY A 577 -1.20 18.92 -11.49
C GLY A 577 -0.44 20.24 -11.58
N PHE A 578 0.89 20.16 -11.51
CA PHE A 578 1.79 21.28 -11.73
C PHE A 578 3.06 20.82 -12.44
N SER A 579 3.70 21.73 -13.18
CA SER A 579 5.03 21.51 -13.77
C SER A 579 6.03 22.56 -13.28
N TYR A 580 7.30 22.20 -13.22
CA TYR A 580 8.37 23.11 -12.81
C TYR A 580 9.72 22.77 -13.46
N THR A 581 10.62 23.76 -13.49
CA THR A 581 12.01 23.63 -13.98
C THR A 581 12.99 24.11 -12.91
N THR A 582 14.30 23.91 -13.11
CA THR A 582 15.30 24.43 -12.15
C THR A 582 15.58 25.90 -12.41
N SER A 583 15.29 26.79 -11.46
CA SER A 583 15.79 28.17 -11.45
C SER A 583 17.25 28.22 -10.98
N GLY A 584 18.06 29.17 -11.47
CA GLY A 584 19.34 29.53 -10.85
C GLY A 584 20.57 28.66 -11.16
N VAL A 585 20.46 27.65 -12.03
CA VAL A 585 21.59 26.93 -12.66
C VAL A 585 21.61 27.20 -14.17
N THR A 586 22.70 26.82 -14.87
CA THR A 586 22.83 27.00 -16.33
C THR A 586 21.63 26.36 -17.04
N ALA A 587 20.78 27.18 -17.65
CA ALA A 587 19.47 26.74 -18.13
C ALA A 587 19.53 25.85 -19.38
N ALA A 588 20.28 26.26 -20.42
CA ALA A 588 20.40 25.46 -21.64
C ALA A 588 21.23 24.19 -21.42
N GLY A 589 20.68 23.04 -21.81
CA GLY A 589 21.29 21.71 -21.65
C GLY A 589 21.36 21.23 -20.20
N ALA A 590 20.50 21.72 -19.30
CA ALA A 590 20.42 21.25 -17.92
C ALA A 590 19.82 19.84 -17.79
N LYS A 591 18.84 19.52 -18.66
CA LYS A 591 18.14 18.23 -18.74
C LYS A 591 17.51 17.77 -17.43
N LEU A 592 16.89 18.68 -16.67
CA LEU A 592 16.16 18.31 -15.43
C LEU A 592 15.06 17.28 -15.75
N GLY A 593 14.87 16.30 -14.87
CA GLY A 593 13.97 15.17 -15.15
C GLY A 593 14.67 14.04 -15.92
N SER A 594 16.01 14.02 -15.93
CA SER A 594 16.80 12.84 -16.32
C SER A 594 16.61 11.70 -15.30
N THR A 595 16.37 12.05 -14.04
CA THR A 595 15.87 11.16 -12.99
C THR A 595 14.98 11.97 -12.04
N VAL A 596 13.98 11.30 -11.47
CA VAL A 596 13.01 11.83 -10.50
C VAL A 596 12.80 10.75 -9.44
N THR A 597 12.77 11.13 -8.17
CA THR A 597 12.29 10.27 -7.08
C THR A 597 11.45 11.08 -6.11
N VAL A 598 10.58 10.41 -5.37
CA VAL A 598 9.60 11.03 -4.47
C VAL A 598 9.76 10.47 -3.06
N GLY A 599 9.46 11.28 -2.05
CA GLY A 599 9.52 10.90 -0.64
C GLY A 599 9.27 12.08 0.28
N ASP A 600 8.75 11.86 1.47
CA ASP A 600 8.56 12.92 2.46
C ASP A 600 9.91 13.29 3.10
N PHE A 601 10.53 14.37 2.61
CA PHE A 601 11.88 14.77 3.00
C PHE A 601 11.89 15.74 4.19
N ASP A 602 10.75 16.28 4.61
CA ASP A 602 10.62 17.27 5.68
C ASP A 602 9.70 16.93 6.86
N GLY A 603 8.95 15.84 6.76
CA GLY A 603 8.10 15.30 7.82
C GLY A 603 6.74 15.97 7.97
N ASP A 604 6.27 16.71 6.96
CA ASP A 604 4.91 17.25 6.96
C ASP A 604 3.81 16.19 6.66
N GLY A 605 4.20 14.96 6.31
CA GLY A 605 3.32 13.84 6.02
C GLY A 605 2.86 13.77 4.56
N LYS A 606 3.45 14.56 3.68
CA LYS A 606 3.21 14.59 2.23
C LYS A 606 4.49 14.27 1.49
N ALA A 607 4.38 13.84 0.24
CA ALA A 607 5.54 13.44 -0.54
C ALA A 607 6.17 14.65 -1.25
N ASP A 608 7.47 14.83 -1.09
CA ASP A 608 8.24 15.84 -1.80
C ASP A 608 8.88 15.24 -3.06
N VAL A 609 9.28 16.10 -4.01
CA VAL A 609 9.85 15.67 -5.29
C VAL A 609 11.32 16.05 -5.39
N PHE A 610 12.19 15.05 -5.54
CA PHE A 610 13.59 15.21 -5.95
C PHE A 610 13.72 14.97 -7.44
N ALA A 611 14.49 15.81 -8.13
CA ALA A 611 14.87 15.53 -9.52
C ALA A 611 16.29 16.00 -9.82
N ALA A 612 16.94 15.34 -10.78
CA ALA A 612 18.25 15.71 -11.25
C ALA A 612 18.35 15.72 -12.77
N GLY A 613 19.35 16.44 -13.29
CA GLY A 613 19.56 16.64 -14.72
C GLY A 613 21.00 16.36 -15.15
N ALA A 614 21.14 15.73 -16.31
CA ALA A 614 22.42 15.27 -16.86
C ALA A 614 23.34 16.40 -17.39
N GLY A 615 22.94 17.66 -17.28
CA GLY A 615 23.67 18.81 -17.79
C GLY A 615 25.06 19.04 -17.20
N LYS A 616 25.69 20.15 -17.59
CA LYS A 616 27.05 20.53 -17.17
C LYS A 616 27.16 20.59 -15.64
N GLY A 617 28.01 19.73 -15.07
CA GLY A 617 28.19 19.57 -13.63
C GLY A 617 27.07 18.82 -12.90
N GLY A 618 26.01 18.42 -13.62
CA GLY A 618 24.77 17.85 -13.11
C GLY A 618 23.97 18.85 -12.28
N SER A 619 22.70 19.08 -12.60
CA SER A 619 21.79 19.87 -11.75
C SER A 619 21.00 18.95 -10.82
N TYR A 620 20.56 19.47 -9.68
CA TYR A 620 19.51 18.84 -8.87
C TYR A 620 18.53 19.89 -8.34
N ASN A 621 17.31 19.45 -8.08
CA ASN A 621 16.27 20.18 -7.40
C ASN A 621 15.65 19.29 -6.29
N VAL A 622 15.16 19.96 -5.25
CA VAL A 622 14.24 19.42 -4.26
C VAL A 622 13.06 20.38 -4.22
N ARG A 623 11.85 19.90 -4.48
CA ARG A 623 10.62 20.67 -4.35
C ARG A 623 9.82 20.06 -3.21
N ILE A 624 9.80 20.78 -2.08
CA ILE A 624 8.99 20.36 -0.93
C ILE A 624 7.55 20.85 -1.08
N THR A 625 6.66 20.26 -0.30
CA THR A 625 5.26 20.62 -0.28
C THR A 625 5.05 22.08 0.16
N GLY A 626 4.03 22.73 -0.41
CA GLY A 626 3.90 24.20 -0.39
C GLY A 626 4.77 24.93 -1.44
N GLY A 627 5.61 24.22 -2.20
CA GLY A 627 6.23 24.70 -3.43
C GLY A 627 7.57 25.41 -3.27
N LYS A 628 8.14 25.45 -2.06
CA LYS A 628 9.54 25.88 -1.85
C LYS A 628 10.47 24.93 -2.62
N THR A 629 11.40 25.50 -3.37
CA THR A 629 12.33 24.74 -4.21
C THR A 629 13.77 25.08 -3.86
N THR A 630 14.54 24.05 -3.50
CA THR A 630 16.00 24.12 -3.30
C THR A 630 16.69 23.49 -4.51
N TYR A 631 17.87 23.96 -4.90
CA TYR A 631 18.58 23.46 -6.07
C TYR A 631 20.10 23.66 -5.93
N GLY A 632 20.86 22.98 -6.79
CA GLY A 632 22.32 23.10 -6.84
C GLY A 632 22.95 22.24 -7.93
N THR A 633 24.26 22.02 -7.86
CA THR A 633 24.97 21.09 -8.76
C THR A 633 25.50 19.83 -8.06
N LEU A 634 25.66 18.75 -8.82
CA LEU A 634 26.22 17.48 -8.36
C LEU A 634 27.74 17.56 -8.21
N THR A 635 28.41 18.25 -9.11
CA THR A 635 29.85 18.50 -9.08
C THR A 635 30.19 19.94 -9.49
N THR A 636 31.45 20.34 -9.30
CA THR A 636 32.03 21.59 -9.79
C THR A 636 32.67 21.44 -11.18
N ALA A 637 32.68 20.23 -11.74
CA ALA A 637 33.16 19.97 -13.10
C ALA A 637 32.25 20.63 -14.14
N THR A 638 32.82 21.09 -15.25
CA THR A 638 32.11 21.85 -16.30
C THR A 638 31.57 20.99 -17.45
N GLY A 639 31.91 19.71 -17.49
CA GLY A 639 31.34 18.74 -18.44
C GLY A 639 30.03 18.13 -17.93
N SER A 640 29.25 17.55 -18.84
CA SER A 640 28.01 16.83 -18.50
C SER A 640 28.29 15.55 -17.72
N VAL A 641 27.37 15.20 -16.81
CA VAL A 641 27.32 13.88 -16.17
C VAL A 641 26.43 12.94 -17.00
N ALA A 642 26.34 11.65 -16.66
CA ALA A 642 25.47 10.70 -17.35
C ALA A 642 24.97 9.60 -16.40
N TYR A 643 24.00 8.80 -16.87
CA TYR A 643 23.42 7.65 -16.14
C TYR A 643 23.03 8.01 -14.70
N LEU A 644 22.19 9.04 -14.58
CA LEU A 644 21.61 9.41 -13.30
C LEU A 644 20.50 8.42 -12.98
N ASP A 645 20.50 7.92 -11.77
CA ASP A 645 19.42 7.12 -11.21
C ASP A 645 19.34 7.37 -9.70
N ALA A 646 18.16 7.32 -9.12
CA ALA A 646 17.92 7.79 -7.76
C ALA A 646 16.94 6.90 -7.00
N ALA A 647 17.31 6.49 -5.79
CA ALA A 647 16.45 5.76 -4.88
C ALA A 647 16.16 6.57 -3.61
N THR A 648 14.90 6.58 -3.18
CA THR A 648 14.46 7.11 -1.88
C THR A 648 14.49 5.99 -0.82
N GLY A 649 14.86 6.31 0.42
CA GLY A 649 14.72 5.40 1.57
C GLY A 649 15.07 6.10 2.88
N ASP A 650 14.78 5.47 4.03
CA ASP A 650 15.23 5.95 5.34
C ASP A 650 16.54 5.21 5.73
N PHE A 651 17.65 5.68 5.15
CA PHE A 651 18.96 5.03 5.27
C PHE A 651 19.56 5.15 6.68
N ASN A 652 19.04 6.06 7.54
CA ASN A 652 19.61 6.34 8.86
C ASN A 652 18.63 6.28 10.05
N ARG A 653 17.35 5.95 9.83
CA ARG A 653 16.28 5.92 10.85
C ARG A 653 16.22 7.19 11.70
N ASP A 654 16.45 8.35 11.10
CA ASP A 654 16.11 9.62 11.73
C ASP A 654 14.64 10.04 11.49
N GLY A 655 13.97 9.33 10.58
CA GLY A 655 12.59 9.53 10.16
C GLY A 655 12.54 9.84 8.68
N TYR A 656 13.19 10.95 8.31
CA TYR A 656 12.98 11.63 7.04
C TYR A 656 13.46 10.77 5.88
N ALA A 657 12.75 10.84 4.75
CA ALA A 657 13.24 10.20 3.55
C ALA A 657 14.55 10.87 3.09
N ASP A 658 15.53 10.03 2.76
CA ASP A 658 16.78 10.41 2.10
C ASP A 658 16.70 10.12 0.60
N VAL A 659 17.68 10.62 -0.17
CA VAL A 659 17.90 10.19 -1.56
C VAL A 659 19.34 9.73 -1.76
N ALA A 660 19.51 8.55 -2.36
CA ALA A 660 20.78 8.07 -2.89
C ALA A 660 20.78 8.23 -4.41
N LEU A 661 21.57 9.18 -4.92
CA LEU A 661 21.69 9.48 -6.35
C LEU A 661 22.98 8.88 -6.91
N ASN A 662 22.84 7.94 -7.84
CA ASN A 662 23.90 7.46 -8.72
C ASN A 662 24.14 8.45 -9.87
N TYR A 663 25.39 8.63 -10.30
CA TYR A 663 25.72 9.20 -11.62
C TYR A 663 27.15 8.82 -12.07
N ARG A 664 27.40 8.81 -13.38
CA ARG A 664 28.75 8.78 -13.94
C ARG A 664 29.31 10.20 -14.11
N ASP A 665 30.49 10.45 -13.57
CA ASP A 665 31.18 11.73 -13.67
C ASP A 665 31.86 11.98 -15.03
N THR A 666 32.40 13.19 -15.20
CA THR A 666 33.12 13.61 -16.42
C THR A 666 34.44 12.89 -16.66
N GLY A 667 34.97 12.17 -15.67
CA GLY A 667 36.13 11.29 -15.78
C GLY A 667 35.76 9.85 -16.16
N GLY A 668 34.47 9.56 -16.36
CA GLY A 668 33.96 8.23 -16.67
C GLY A 668 33.76 7.34 -15.44
N ILE A 669 33.79 7.89 -14.23
CA ILE A 669 33.71 7.11 -12.99
C ILE A 669 32.32 7.22 -12.35
N GLY A 670 31.74 6.08 -11.94
CA GLY A 670 30.50 6.02 -11.19
C GLY A 670 30.64 6.57 -9.77
N ARG A 671 29.71 7.44 -9.38
CA ARG A 671 29.59 8.08 -8.06
C ARG A 671 28.22 7.81 -7.47
N VAL A 672 28.13 7.80 -6.14
CA VAL A 672 26.86 7.91 -5.41
C VAL A 672 26.93 9.10 -4.48
N VAL A 673 25.86 9.91 -4.45
CA VAL A 673 25.68 11.04 -3.51
C VAL A 673 24.51 10.73 -2.59
N ARG A 674 24.72 10.84 -1.28
CA ARG A 674 23.61 10.91 -0.33
C ARG A 674 23.11 12.35 -0.22
N PHE A 675 21.81 12.51 -0.30
CA PHE A 675 21.08 13.64 0.20
C PHE A 675 20.34 13.20 1.47
N ALA A 676 20.44 14.00 2.53
CA ALA A 676 19.88 13.72 3.84
C ALA A 676 18.58 14.49 4.07
N GLY A 677 17.52 13.80 4.50
CA GLY A 677 16.26 14.40 4.94
C GLY A 677 16.40 15.19 6.25
N SER A 678 15.46 16.09 6.53
CA SER A 678 15.39 16.85 7.79
C SER A 678 14.09 17.64 7.87
N ALA A 679 13.68 18.10 9.06
CA ALA A 679 12.59 19.07 9.25
C ALA A 679 12.72 20.44 8.52
N THR A 680 13.74 20.61 7.66
CA THR A 680 13.91 21.77 6.78
C THR A 680 13.89 21.43 5.28
N GLY A 681 13.69 20.16 4.96
CA GLY A 681 13.81 19.54 3.64
C GLY A 681 15.13 18.80 3.42
N LEU A 682 15.23 18.20 2.24
CA LEU A 682 16.38 17.42 1.79
C LEU A 682 17.63 18.28 1.52
N THR A 683 18.80 17.84 1.97
CA THR A 683 20.09 18.55 1.80
C THR A 683 21.18 17.63 1.28
N LYS A 684 22.10 18.13 0.44
CA LYS A 684 23.19 17.32 -0.14
C LYS A 684 24.27 17.02 0.90
N ALA A 685 24.30 15.81 1.43
CA ALA A 685 25.27 15.39 2.46
C ALA A 685 26.67 15.16 1.87
N GLY A 686 26.78 14.54 0.68
CA GLY A 686 28.04 14.39 -0.04
C GLY A 686 28.14 13.13 -0.89
N VAL A 687 29.27 13.00 -1.61
CA VAL A 687 29.63 11.77 -2.33
C VAL A 687 30.10 10.73 -1.32
N ILE A 688 29.51 9.53 -1.33
CA ILE A 688 29.91 8.42 -0.46
C ILE A 688 31.12 7.66 -1.04
N SER A 689 31.77 6.82 -0.22
CA SER A 689 33.05 6.17 -0.57
C SER A 689 32.94 5.04 -1.59
N VAL A 690 31.76 4.44 -1.74
CA VAL A 690 31.49 3.37 -2.72
C VAL A 690 31.43 3.93 -4.15
N LYS A 691 31.71 3.07 -5.12
CA LYS A 691 31.59 3.40 -6.55
C LYS A 691 30.14 3.24 -7.00
N GLY A 692 29.67 4.20 -7.78
CA GLY A 692 28.41 4.07 -8.50
C GLY A 692 28.52 3.10 -9.69
N GLY A 693 27.46 3.08 -10.48
CA GLY A 693 27.35 2.40 -11.76
C GLY A 693 26.31 3.10 -12.62
N ARG A 694 25.22 2.41 -12.99
CA ARG A 694 24.17 2.94 -13.88
C ARG A 694 22.75 2.88 -13.32
N SER A 695 22.49 2.04 -12.33
CA SER A 695 21.20 2.00 -11.62
C SER A 695 21.39 1.93 -10.10
N ILE A 696 20.35 2.27 -9.34
CA ILE A 696 20.32 2.17 -7.88
C ILE A 696 18.89 1.95 -7.37
N ALA A 697 18.72 1.00 -6.44
CA ALA A 697 17.47 0.76 -5.74
C ALA A 697 17.69 0.74 -4.22
N ALA A 698 16.62 0.88 -3.43
CA ALA A 698 16.67 0.94 -1.97
C ALA A 698 15.72 -0.07 -1.30
N GLY A 699 16.09 -0.54 -0.11
CA GLY A 699 15.25 -1.38 0.75
C GLY A 699 16.06 -2.15 1.79
N ASP A 700 15.41 -2.62 2.86
CA ASP A 700 16.03 -3.37 3.97
C ASP A 700 16.37 -4.82 3.57
N VAL A 701 17.38 -4.99 2.72
CA VAL A 701 17.82 -6.28 2.15
C VAL A 701 18.39 -7.20 3.23
N ASN A 702 19.03 -6.64 4.26
CA ASN A 702 19.58 -7.40 5.37
C ASN A 702 18.68 -7.50 6.62
N GLY A 703 17.49 -6.89 6.60
CA GLY A 703 16.49 -6.99 7.67
C GLY A 703 16.93 -6.36 9.00
N ASN A 704 17.90 -5.45 8.99
CA ASN A 704 18.31 -4.71 10.18
C ASN A 704 17.31 -3.60 10.53
N GLY A 705 16.54 -3.12 9.55
CA GLY A 705 15.51 -2.10 9.65
C GLY A 705 15.88 -0.69 9.20
N TYR A 706 17.11 -0.46 8.71
CA TYR A 706 17.53 0.69 7.91
C TYR A 706 17.35 0.28 6.45
N ASP A 707 16.96 1.18 5.56
CA ASP A 707 17.00 0.84 4.14
C ASP A 707 18.47 0.76 3.69
N ASP A 708 18.81 -0.31 2.98
CA ASP A 708 20.09 -0.46 2.28
C ASP A 708 19.95 0.10 0.86
N ILE A 709 21.07 0.23 0.13
CA ILE A 709 21.04 0.48 -1.32
C ILE A 709 21.69 -0.68 -2.09
N VAL A 710 21.14 -0.99 -3.27
CA VAL A 710 21.74 -1.93 -4.23
C VAL A 710 22.09 -1.16 -5.50
N ILE A 711 23.38 -1.11 -5.84
CA ILE A 711 23.94 -0.36 -6.96
C ILE A 711 24.21 -1.32 -8.11
N GLY A 712 23.63 -1.06 -9.28
CA GLY A 712 23.91 -1.78 -10.52
C GLY A 712 25.14 -1.23 -11.24
N GLN A 713 26.15 -2.07 -11.47
CA GLN A 713 27.49 -1.69 -11.91
C GLN A 713 27.91 -2.46 -13.19
N PRO A 714 27.23 -2.24 -14.32
CA PRO A 714 27.35 -3.08 -15.52
C PRO A 714 28.66 -2.89 -16.29
N VAL A 715 29.45 -1.86 -15.99
CA VAL A 715 30.66 -1.51 -16.74
C VAL A 715 31.87 -1.36 -15.82
N ALA A 716 32.80 -2.30 -15.95
CA ALA A 716 34.03 -2.39 -15.15
C ALA A 716 34.87 -1.09 -15.13
N SER A 717 34.94 -0.34 -16.23
CA SER A 717 35.70 0.92 -16.26
C SER A 717 35.07 2.06 -15.46
N GLU A 718 33.75 1.99 -15.21
CA GLU A 718 33.02 3.02 -14.44
C GLU A 718 33.10 2.73 -12.93
N SER A 719 33.09 1.44 -12.53
CA SER A 719 32.99 0.99 -11.14
C SER A 719 34.27 0.34 -10.56
N GLY A 720 35.14 -0.20 -11.40
CA GLY A 720 36.20 -1.14 -11.00
C GLY A 720 35.71 -2.59 -10.78
N GLY A 721 34.47 -2.91 -11.17
CA GLY A 721 33.85 -4.23 -11.03
C GLY A 721 34.21 -5.24 -12.12
N LYS A 722 33.42 -6.32 -12.21
CA LYS A 722 33.54 -7.36 -13.25
C LYS A 722 33.18 -6.86 -14.66
N SER A 723 33.73 -7.52 -15.68
CA SER A 723 33.54 -7.19 -17.10
C SER A 723 32.13 -7.43 -17.63
N GLY A 724 31.45 -8.49 -17.16
CA GLY A 724 30.02 -8.73 -17.43
C GLY A 724 29.08 -7.95 -16.53
N GLY A 725 29.61 -7.16 -15.59
CA GLY A 725 28.82 -6.40 -14.63
C GLY A 725 28.66 -7.08 -13.28
N GLN A 726 28.04 -6.36 -12.34
CA GLN A 726 27.80 -6.79 -10.97
C GLN A 726 26.75 -5.89 -10.31
N ILE A 727 26.17 -6.36 -9.21
CA ILE A 727 25.43 -5.54 -8.26
C ILE A 727 26.15 -5.50 -6.91
N THR A 728 26.07 -4.37 -6.19
CA THR A 728 26.65 -4.22 -4.85
C THR A 728 25.63 -3.66 -3.87
N MET A 729 25.34 -4.41 -2.80
CA MET A 729 24.49 -4.00 -1.69
C MET A 729 25.34 -3.28 -0.62
N VAL A 730 24.96 -2.08 -0.22
CA VAL A 730 25.65 -1.22 0.75
C VAL A 730 24.73 -0.97 1.95
N PRO A 731 25.06 -1.46 3.16
CA PRO A 731 24.16 -1.36 4.31
C PRO A 731 23.86 0.07 4.79
N GLY A 732 22.59 0.29 5.14
CA GLY A 732 22.13 1.46 5.90
C GLY A 732 22.54 1.40 7.38
N THR A 733 22.68 2.57 8.01
CA THR A 733 23.18 2.76 9.39
C THR A 733 22.73 4.11 9.94
N SER A 734 22.78 4.31 11.27
CA SER A 734 22.47 5.61 11.92
C SER A 734 23.28 6.83 11.44
N THR A 735 24.28 6.67 10.57
CA THR A 735 25.03 7.78 9.92
C THR A 735 24.87 7.83 8.40
N GLY A 736 23.91 7.09 7.82
CA GLY A 736 23.78 6.89 6.37
C GLY A 736 24.34 5.52 6.00
N PHE A 737 25.41 5.45 5.20
CA PHE A 737 25.91 4.18 4.67
C PHE A 737 27.22 3.70 5.31
N THR A 738 27.44 2.39 5.32
CA THR A 738 28.72 1.76 5.69
C THR A 738 29.20 0.74 4.66
N THR A 739 30.50 0.50 4.58
CA THR A 739 31.07 -0.61 3.81
C THR A 739 31.18 -1.91 4.61
N THR A 740 30.96 -1.87 5.93
CA THR A 740 30.96 -3.07 6.78
C THR A 740 29.69 -3.89 6.52
N GLY A 741 29.83 -5.10 6.01
CA GLY A 741 28.69 -5.93 5.59
C GLY A 741 28.21 -5.65 4.16
N MET A 742 28.95 -4.84 3.39
CA MET A 742 28.73 -4.68 1.95
C MET A 742 28.93 -6.02 1.23
N THR A 743 28.03 -6.37 0.31
CA THR A 743 28.10 -7.59 -0.50
C THR A 743 28.07 -7.25 -1.98
N THR A 744 28.73 -8.07 -2.81
CA THR A 744 28.80 -7.89 -4.27
C THR A 744 28.48 -9.21 -4.95
N ILE A 745 27.60 -9.15 -5.95
CA ILE A 745 27.11 -10.31 -6.71
C ILE A 745 27.38 -10.08 -8.20
N HIS A 746 27.91 -11.10 -8.86
CA HIS A 746 28.13 -11.17 -10.31
C HIS A 746 27.90 -12.62 -10.76
N GLN A 747 27.84 -12.92 -12.06
CA GLN A 747 27.54 -14.29 -12.50
C GLN A 747 28.58 -15.36 -12.09
N ASP A 748 29.87 -15.01 -11.86
CA ASP A 748 30.82 -15.97 -11.22
C ASP A 748 30.54 -16.25 -9.72
N THR A 749 29.54 -15.60 -9.09
CA THR A 749 29.27 -15.77 -7.65
C THR A 749 28.60 -17.13 -7.43
N ALA A 750 29.04 -17.85 -6.39
CA ALA A 750 28.52 -19.19 -6.12
C ALA A 750 26.98 -19.21 -5.99
N SER A 751 26.35 -20.14 -6.71
CA SER A 751 24.88 -20.30 -6.83
C SER A 751 24.14 -19.25 -7.66
N VAL A 752 24.83 -18.30 -8.29
CA VAL A 752 24.25 -17.44 -9.34
C VAL A 752 24.28 -18.21 -10.67
N PRO A 753 23.17 -18.28 -11.43
CA PRO A 753 23.17 -18.88 -12.76
C PRO A 753 23.82 -17.96 -13.82
N GLY A 754 24.41 -18.56 -14.86
CA GLY A 754 25.07 -17.84 -15.97
C GLY A 754 26.60 -17.96 -15.94
N GLY A 755 27.25 -17.35 -16.94
CA GLY A 755 28.67 -17.01 -16.92
C GLY A 755 28.86 -15.51 -16.75
N ASN A 756 30.10 -15.03 -16.55
CA ASN A 756 30.43 -13.60 -16.51
C ASN A 756 31.27 -13.27 -17.74
N GLU A 757 30.56 -13.06 -18.85
CA GLU A 757 31.11 -12.74 -20.16
C GLU A 757 31.23 -11.21 -20.34
N SER A 758 32.16 -10.76 -21.19
CA SER A 758 32.40 -9.32 -21.37
C SER A 758 31.40 -8.69 -22.33
N GLY A 759 30.17 -8.44 -21.87
CA GLY A 759 29.13 -7.77 -22.65
C GLY A 759 27.77 -7.75 -21.94
N ASP A 760 27.52 -8.75 -21.09
CA ASP A 760 26.24 -9.08 -20.46
C ASP A 760 25.59 -7.91 -19.73
N ALA A 761 26.43 -7.02 -19.18
CA ALA A 761 26.04 -5.78 -18.52
C ALA A 761 25.07 -6.02 -17.35
N PHE A 762 25.31 -7.07 -16.57
CA PHE A 762 24.58 -7.41 -15.34
C PHE A 762 24.59 -6.24 -14.34
N GLY A 763 23.39 -5.91 -13.85
CA GLY A 763 23.13 -4.69 -13.09
C GLY A 763 22.96 -3.46 -13.97
N SER A 764 22.56 -3.58 -15.24
CA SER A 764 22.17 -2.42 -16.06
C SER A 764 20.91 -1.74 -15.52
N SER A 765 20.01 -2.55 -14.96
CA SER A 765 18.84 -2.13 -14.20
C SER A 765 18.82 -2.94 -12.90
N VAL A 766 18.31 -2.34 -11.82
CA VAL A 766 18.15 -3.00 -10.51
C VAL A 766 16.85 -2.52 -9.87
N SER A 767 16.11 -3.43 -9.24
CA SER A 767 14.97 -3.11 -8.37
C SER A 767 15.04 -3.98 -7.11
N VAL A 768 14.40 -3.54 -6.01
CA VAL A 768 14.48 -4.16 -4.69
C VAL A 768 13.08 -4.29 -4.09
N GLY A 769 12.72 -5.50 -3.65
CA GLY A 769 11.41 -5.81 -3.07
C GLY A 769 11.34 -7.26 -2.56
N ASP A 770 10.51 -7.55 -1.55
CA ASP A 770 10.36 -8.90 -0.98
C ASP A 770 9.40 -9.73 -1.85
N TYR A 771 9.91 -10.59 -2.73
CA TYR A 771 9.07 -11.42 -3.61
C TYR A 771 8.44 -12.63 -2.89
N ASN A 772 8.89 -12.93 -1.68
CA ASN A 772 8.59 -14.19 -0.99
C ASN A 772 7.96 -14.01 0.41
N ALA A 773 7.71 -12.76 0.82
CA ALA A 773 7.14 -12.34 2.10
C ALA A 773 7.87 -12.90 3.34
N ASP A 774 9.20 -13.04 3.27
CA ASP A 774 9.99 -13.54 4.40
C ASP A 774 10.57 -12.44 5.31
N GLY A 775 10.37 -11.18 4.96
CA GLY A 775 10.75 -10.00 5.72
C GLY A 775 12.14 -9.44 5.39
N TYR A 776 12.75 -9.90 4.30
CA TYR A 776 13.98 -9.34 3.73
C TYR A 776 13.68 -8.86 2.30
N ALA A 777 14.13 -7.67 1.93
CA ALA A 777 13.99 -7.24 0.54
C ALA A 777 14.96 -8.04 -0.35
N ASP A 778 14.48 -8.55 -1.47
CA ASP A 778 15.30 -9.23 -2.48
C ASP A 778 15.73 -8.23 -3.57
N ALA A 779 16.71 -8.59 -4.41
CA ALA A 779 17.18 -7.73 -5.50
C ALA A 779 16.99 -8.42 -6.86
N LEU A 780 16.34 -7.75 -7.81
CA LEU A 780 16.26 -8.17 -9.21
C LEU A 780 17.22 -7.30 -10.04
N ALA A 781 18.03 -7.91 -10.90
CA ALA A 781 19.02 -7.20 -11.70
C ALA A 781 19.05 -7.70 -13.14
N GLY A 782 19.02 -6.77 -14.11
CA GLY A 782 19.05 -7.07 -15.54
C GLY A 782 20.46 -7.20 -16.12
N ALA A 783 20.63 -8.14 -17.04
CA ALA A 783 21.79 -8.37 -17.91
C ALA A 783 21.35 -8.31 -19.39
N PRO A 784 20.99 -7.12 -19.92
CA PRO A 784 20.45 -6.97 -21.28
C PRO A 784 21.46 -7.23 -22.40
N GLY A 785 22.73 -7.47 -22.09
CA GLY A 785 23.75 -7.89 -23.05
C GLY A 785 23.95 -9.42 -23.12
N GLU A 786 23.25 -10.22 -22.32
CA GLU A 786 23.45 -11.68 -22.26
C GLU A 786 23.18 -12.32 -23.63
N ASP A 787 24.12 -13.16 -24.07
CA ASP A 787 24.00 -14.02 -25.25
C ASP A 787 23.25 -15.33 -24.89
N LEU A 788 22.14 -15.64 -25.55
CA LEU A 788 21.36 -16.86 -25.31
C LEU A 788 21.30 -17.77 -26.53
N VAL A 789 21.47 -19.08 -26.32
CA VAL A 789 21.47 -20.09 -27.40
C VAL A 789 20.16 -20.88 -27.40
N ARG A 790 19.25 -20.56 -28.34
CA ARG A 790 18.05 -21.35 -28.64
C ARG A 790 18.24 -22.18 -29.91
N ASP A 791 17.88 -23.46 -29.85
CA ASP A 791 17.96 -24.42 -30.97
C ASP A 791 19.32 -24.49 -31.70
N GLY A 792 20.42 -24.23 -30.96
CA GLY A 792 21.78 -24.20 -31.49
C GLY A 792 22.17 -22.91 -32.23
N VAL A 793 21.31 -21.88 -32.19
CA VAL A 793 21.57 -20.54 -32.74
C VAL A 793 21.83 -19.57 -31.59
N ASN A 794 22.98 -18.89 -31.60
CA ASN A 794 23.26 -17.82 -30.64
C ASN A 794 22.45 -16.56 -30.98
N ARG A 795 21.77 -16.01 -29.99
CA ARG A 795 21.04 -14.73 -30.03
C ARG A 795 21.85 -13.74 -29.20
N THR A 796 22.65 -12.93 -29.88
CA THR A 796 23.52 -11.94 -29.23
C THR A 796 22.68 -10.85 -28.57
N ASN A 797 23.04 -10.42 -27.35
CA ASN A 797 22.29 -9.44 -26.55
C ASN A 797 20.76 -9.75 -26.44
N ALA A 798 20.40 -11.04 -26.40
CA ALA A 798 19.02 -11.45 -26.11
C ALA A 798 18.55 -10.94 -24.75
N GLY A 799 19.46 -10.97 -23.77
CA GLY A 799 19.24 -10.46 -22.42
C GLY A 799 18.67 -11.50 -21.45
N ASN A 800 18.90 -11.22 -20.17
CA ASN A 800 18.57 -12.09 -19.05
C ASN A 800 18.35 -11.20 -17.81
N ALA A 801 17.71 -11.73 -16.77
CA ALA A 801 17.59 -11.07 -15.48
C ALA A 801 17.73 -12.07 -14.33
N ILE A 802 18.40 -11.66 -13.25
CA ILE A 802 18.68 -12.53 -12.10
C ILE A 802 18.06 -11.94 -10.84
N LEU A 803 17.14 -12.68 -10.25
CA LEU A 803 16.61 -12.46 -8.92
C LEU A 803 17.59 -13.04 -7.89
N VAL A 804 18.01 -12.24 -6.92
CA VAL A 804 18.96 -12.60 -5.86
C VAL A 804 18.29 -12.40 -4.51
N LYS A 805 18.18 -13.48 -3.73
CA LYS A 805 17.47 -13.46 -2.45
C LYS A 805 18.19 -12.61 -1.39
N GLY A 806 17.42 -11.80 -0.66
CA GLY A 806 17.84 -11.11 0.56
C GLY A 806 17.98 -12.05 1.76
N GLY A 807 18.38 -11.49 2.90
CA GLY A 807 18.59 -12.26 4.13
C GLY A 807 19.53 -11.56 5.10
N SER A 808 19.65 -12.05 6.34
CA SER A 808 20.40 -11.37 7.42
C SER A 808 21.91 -11.16 7.19
N ALA A 809 22.48 -11.69 6.10
CA ALA A 809 23.86 -11.47 5.67
C ALA A 809 23.95 -10.55 4.42
N GLY A 810 22.84 -9.96 3.99
CA GLY A 810 22.69 -9.32 2.69
C GLY A 810 22.55 -10.32 1.55
N LEU A 811 22.82 -9.86 0.33
CA LEU A 811 22.82 -10.70 -0.86
C LEU A 811 23.98 -11.70 -0.82
N THR A 812 23.69 -12.99 -1.07
CA THR A 812 24.73 -14.06 -1.07
C THR A 812 24.84 -14.84 -2.37
N GLY A 813 23.90 -14.67 -3.31
CA GLY A 813 23.76 -15.52 -4.50
C GLY A 813 23.01 -16.84 -4.23
N THR A 814 22.85 -17.25 -2.98
CA THR A 814 22.13 -18.49 -2.61
C THR A 814 20.66 -18.41 -3.01
N GLY A 815 20.19 -19.37 -3.82
CA GLY A 815 18.81 -19.42 -4.29
C GLY A 815 18.47 -18.38 -5.36
N SER A 816 19.48 -17.87 -6.08
CA SER A 816 19.25 -16.95 -7.21
C SER A 816 18.52 -17.66 -8.36
N ILE A 817 17.66 -16.92 -9.05
CA ILE A 817 16.83 -17.41 -10.16
C ILE A 817 17.12 -16.54 -11.37
N ALA A 818 17.52 -17.15 -12.49
CA ALA A 818 17.63 -16.47 -13.78
C ALA A 818 16.33 -16.61 -14.59
N VAL A 819 15.97 -15.55 -15.32
CA VAL A 819 14.73 -15.42 -16.10
C VAL A 819 15.03 -14.74 -17.44
N SER A 820 14.54 -15.33 -18.52
CA SER A 820 14.56 -14.78 -19.90
C SER A 820 13.28 -15.23 -20.64
N GLN A 821 13.03 -14.71 -21.85
CA GLN A 821 11.90 -15.19 -22.66
C GLN A 821 12.00 -16.68 -23.05
N ASP A 822 13.20 -17.29 -22.99
CA ASP A 822 13.40 -18.73 -23.24
C ASP A 822 13.19 -19.60 -21.98
N THR A 823 12.84 -19.00 -20.83
CA THR A 823 12.56 -19.75 -19.59
C THR A 823 11.25 -20.53 -19.71
N SER A 824 11.30 -21.85 -19.46
CA SER A 824 10.15 -22.76 -19.61
C SER A 824 8.88 -22.27 -18.89
N GLY A 825 7.82 -22.04 -19.67
CA GLY A 825 6.51 -21.60 -19.20
C GLY A 825 6.23 -20.12 -19.47
N ILE A 826 7.28 -19.31 -19.62
CA ILE A 826 7.18 -17.89 -19.98
C ILE A 826 6.80 -17.79 -21.49
N PRO A 827 5.87 -16.88 -21.86
CA PRO A 827 5.55 -16.62 -23.26
C PRO A 827 6.63 -15.81 -23.98
N GLY A 828 6.59 -15.81 -25.32
CA GLY A 828 7.60 -15.14 -26.16
C GLY A 828 8.72 -16.10 -26.57
N SER A 829 9.78 -15.54 -27.17
CA SER A 829 11.02 -16.27 -27.46
C SER A 829 12.12 -15.27 -27.81
N THR A 830 13.33 -15.43 -27.27
CA THR A 830 14.41 -14.45 -27.46
C THR A 830 14.78 -14.23 -28.93
N GLU A 831 15.12 -13.01 -29.30
CA GLU A 831 15.68 -12.63 -30.59
C GLU A 831 17.04 -11.94 -30.43
N THR A 832 17.74 -11.70 -31.54
CA THR A 832 19.01 -10.96 -31.48
C THR A 832 18.72 -9.51 -31.12
N ASP A 833 19.44 -9.00 -30.13
CA ASP A 833 19.32 -7.66 -29.56
C ASP A 833 18.00 -7.34 -28.83
N ASP A 834 17.18 -8.30 -28.41
CA ASP A 834 15.94 -8.03 -27.63
C ASP A 834 16.19 -7.22 -26.35
N ARG A 835 17.35 -7.45 -25.72
CA ARG A 835 17.82 -6.78 -24.51
C ARG A 835 16.88 -6.96 -23.32
N PHE A 836 16.35 -8.17 -23.14
CA PHE A 836 15.53 -8.54 -21.98
C PHE A 836 16.25 -8.20 -20.66
N GLY A 837 15.54 -7.56 -19.73
CA GLY A 837 16.15 -6.97 -18.53
C GLY A 837 16.73 -5.58 -18.77
N SER A 838 16.36 -4.88 -19.84
CA SER A 838 16.72 -3.46 -20.08
C SER A 838 16.26 -2.57 -18.93
N THR A 839 15.08 -2.87 -18.38
CA THR A 839 14.59 -2.44 -17.08
C THR A 839 14.02 -3.61 -16.30
N VAL A 840 13.95 -3.48 -14.98
CA VAL A 840 13.34 -4.46 -14.08
C VAL A 840 12.59 -3.75 -12.95
N SER A 841 11.51 -4.34 -12.45
CA SER A 841 10.82 -3.88 -11.25
C SER A 841 10.37 -5.05 -10.36
N LEU A 842 10.32 -4.80 -9.05
CA LEU A 842 9.84 -5.68 -7.98
C LEU A 842 8.74 -4.95 -7.18
N SER A 843 7.48 -5.08 -7.61
CA SER A 843 6.34 -4.36 -7.03
C SER A 843 5.15 -5.30 -6.78
N ASP A 844 4.33 -5.03 -5.75
CA ASP A 844 3.17 -5.88 -5.42
C ASP A 844 1.96 -5.57 -6.32
N LEU A 845 2.06 -5.99 -7.58
CA LEU A 845 1.06 -5.83 -8.64
C LEU A 845 -0.16 -6.75 -8.47
N SER A 846 -0.17 -7.56 -7.40
CA SER A 846 -1.24 -8.51 -7.06
C SER A 846 -1.93 -8.25 -5.72
N GLY A 847 -1.38 -7.35 -4.89
CA GLY A 847 -1.89 -6.99 -3.58
C GLY A 847 -1.76 -8.13 -2.56
N TYR A 848 -0.86 -9.09 -2.77
CA TYR A 848 -0.65 -10.22 -1.86
C TYR A 848 0.47 -9.99 -0.84
N GLY A 849 1.07 -8.80 -0.79
CA GLY A 849 2.20 -8.45 0.05
C GLY A 849 3.51 -9.09 -0.41
N ARG A 850 3.64 -9.38 -1.71
CA ARG A 850 4.83 -9.94 -2.35
C ARG A 850 5.13 -9.17 -3.63
N ALA A 851 6.40 -8.90 -3.90
CA ALA A 851 6.82 -8.29 -5.16
C ALA A 851 6.71 -9.28 -6.33
N ASP A 852 5.90 -8.92 -7.32
CA ASP A 852 5.92 -9.54 -8.65
C ASP A 852 7.10 -9.02 -9.46
N LEU A 853 7.56 -9.79 -10.43
CA LEU A 853 8.67 -9.40 -11.30
C LEU A 853 8.12 -8.80 -12.59
N THR A 854 8.59 -7.61 -12.95
CA THR A 854 8.35 -7.03 -14.29
C THR A 854 9.67 -6.74 -14.98
N PHE A 855 9.75 -7.03 -16.27
CA PHE A 855 10.95 -6.86 -17.10
C PHE A 855 10.62 -6.03 -18.33
N GLY A 856 11.54 -5.18 -18.76
CA GLY A 856 11.53 -4.56 -20.08
C GLY A 856 12.43 -5.32 -21.07
N ALA A 857 12.07 -5.29 -22.34
CA ALA A 857 12.94 -5.64 -23.46
C ALA A 857 12.85 -4.52 -24.50
N ASP A 858 13.71 -3.50 -24.37
CA ASP A 858 13.56 -2.20 -25.05
C ASP A 858 13.86 -2.19 -26.56
N ASN A 859 14.26 -3.34 -27.12
CA ASN A 859 14.54 -3.49 -28.54
C ASN A 859 13.85 -4.71 -29.19
N GLU A 860 13.00 -5.44 -28.47
CA GLU A 860 12.15 -6.51 -29.01
C GLU A 860 11.28 -6.01 -30.19
N ASP A 861 10.98 -6.90 -31.13
CA ASP A 861 10.25 -6.61 -32.39
C ASP A 861 10.89 -5.46 -33.20
N GLY A 862 12.23 -5.33 -33.16
CA GLY A 862 12.97 -4.30 -33.90
C GLY A 862 12.88 -2.89 -33.31
N GLY A 863 12.55 -2.77 -32.02
CA GLY A 863 12.47 -1.50 -31.30
C GLY A 863 11.08 -1.09 -30.84
N ASP A 864 10.05 -1.87 -31.14
CA ASP A 864 8.72 -1.69 -30.55
C ASP A 864 8.81 -1.81 -29.03
N GLY A 865 9.48 -2.88 -28.59
CA GLY A 865 9.70 -3.25 -27.21
C GLY A 865 8.45 -3.81 -26.52
N ILE A 866 8.67 -4.50 -25.40
CA ILE A 866 7.62 -5.08 -24.58
C ILE A 866 7.87 -4.85 -23.08
N LEU A 867 6.83 -5.13 -22.29
CA LEU A 867 6.99 -5.53 -20.90
C LEU A 867 6.65 -7.03 -20.77
N LEU A 868 7.30 -7.70 -19.82
CA LEU A 868 6.92 -9.04 -19.37
C LEU A 868 6.66 -9.00 -17.87
N HIS A 869 5.50 -9.48 -17.43
CA HIS A 869 5.12 -9.65 -16.03
C HIS A 869 5.17 -11.14 -15.65
N LEU A 870 5.74 -11.44 -14.48
CA LEU A 870 5.86 -12.77 -13.90
C LEU A 870 5.38 -12.70 -12.43
N PRO A 871 4.19 -13.23 -12.12
CA PRO A 871 3.60 -13.09 -10.79
C PRO A 871 4.30 -13.92 -9.70
N SER A 872 4.16 -13.47 -8.46
CA SER A 872 4.69 -14.10 -7.24
C SER A 872 3.57 -14.74 -6.40
N ASN A 873 3.54 -16.06 -6.37
CA ASN A 873 2.55 -16.83 -5.62
C ASN A 873 3.15 -17.49 -4.36
N SER A 874 2.30 -18.11 -3.54
CA SER A 874 2.71 -18.76 -2.28
C SER A 874 3.62 -19.98 -2.46
N THR A 875 3.89 -20.41 -3.71
CA THR A 875 4.77 -21.53 -4.05
C THR A 875 6.04 -21.09 -4.81
N GLY A 876 6.18 -19.81 -5.16
CA GLY A 876 7.29 -19.27 -5.94
C GLY A 876 6.80 -18.39 -7.10
N LEU A 877 7.52 -18.42 -8.22
CA LEU A 877 7.18 -17.65 -9.42
C LEU A 877 6.17 -18.40 -10.29
N GLY A 878 5.11 -17.70 -10.72
CA GLY A 878 4.04 -18.22 -11.57
C GLY A 878 4.43 -18.25 -13.04
N TYR A 879 5.40 -19.08 -13.43
CA TYR A 879 5.92 -19.10 -14.81
C TYR A 879 4.85 -19.25 -15.89
N THR A 880 3.85 -20.12 -15.68
CA THR A 880 2.73 -20.35 -16.62
C THR A 880 1.63 -19.29 -16.55
N GLU A 881 1.73 -18.35 -15.62
CA GLU A 881 0.83 -17.21 -15.41
C GLU A 881 1.47 -15.91 -15.94
N ALA A 882 2.71 -15.98 -16.44
CA ALA A 882 3.44 -14.84 -16.99
C ALA A 882 2.78 -14.28 -18.26
N ALA A 883 2.83 -12.96 -18.42
CA ALA A 883 2.16 -12.24 -19.50
C ALA A 883 3.08 -11.23 -20.20
N ILE A 884 2.96 -11.12 -21.52
CA ILE A 884 3.63 -10.07 -22.32
C ILE A 884 2.65 -8.94 -22.62
N TYR A 885 3.10 -7.71 -22.37
CA TYR A 885 2.41 -6.48 -22.73
C TYR A 885 3.19 -5.78 -23.85
N SER A 886 2.75 -5.99 -25.09
CA SER A 886 3.37 -5.42 -26.28
C SER A 886 2.78 -4.05 -26.66
N LYS A 887 3.29 -3.46 -27.74
CA LYS A 887 2.74 -2.20 -28.31
C LYS A 887 1.25 -2.23 -28.58
N THR A 888 0.69 -3.40 -28.94
CA THR A 888 -0.75 -3.57 -29.19
C THR A 888 -1.52 -3.49 -27.88
N THR A 889 -1.05 -4.21 -26.86
CA THR A 889 -1.67 -4.28 -25.53
C THR A 889 -1.64 -2.92 -24.82
N LEU A 890 -0.51 -2.20 -24.89
CA LEU A 890 -0.34 -0.89 -24.25
C LEU A 890 -0.57 0.32 -25.16
N ALA A 891 -0.99 0.11 -26.41
CA ALA A 891 -1.26 1.15 -27.41
C ALA A 891 -0.08 2.15 -27.54
N THR A 892 1.13 1.64 -27.77
CA THR A 892 2.31 2.46 -28.08
C THR A 892 2.59 2.49 -29.59
N PRO A 893 3.30 3.52 -30.10
CA PRO A 893 3.73 3.54 -31.50
C PRO A 893 4.68 2.38 -31.86
N THR A 894 4.95 2.23 -33.15
CA THR A 894 6.05 1.36 -33.63
C THR A 894 7.40 2.03 -33.36
N ASP A 895 8.43 1.25 -33.06
CA ASP A 895 9.78 1.71 -32.69
C ASP A 895 9.78 2.64 -31.44
N ALA A 896 8.84 2.40 -30.51
CA ALA A 896 8.59 3.26 -29.34
C ALA A 896 9.46 2.96 -28.11
N ARG A 897 10.20 1.84 -28.08
CA ARG A 897 11.09 1.44 -26.98
C ARG A 897 10.35 1.18 -25.66
N LEU A 898 9.21 0.49 -25.74
CA LEU A 898 8.50 0.03 -24.54
C LEU A 898 9.41 -0.91 -23.72
N GLY A 899 9.47 -0.72 -22.41
CA GLY A 899 10.45 -1.41 -21.55
C GLY A 899 11.79 -0.67 -21.37
N GLN A 900 11.95 0.53 -21.93
CA GLN A 900 13.10 1.40 -21.66
C GLN A 900 13.04 2.07 -20.27
N THR A 901 11.84 2.35 -19.75
CA THR A 901 11.63 2.96 -18.42
C THR A 901 10.48 2.25 -17.71
N LEU A 902 10.72 1.82 -16.46
CA LEU A 902 9.72 1.34 -15.52
C LEU A 902 9.86 2.15 -14.22
N THR A 903 8.74 2.48 -13.57
CA THR A 903 8.78 3.01 -12.19
C THR A 903 9.06 1.87 -11.20
N PRO A 904 10.01 2.03 -10.27
CA PRO A 904 10.24 1.09 -9.16
C PRO A 904 9.12 1.13 -8.11
#